data_AF-A0A1I5D6X3-F1
#
_entry.id   AF-A0A1I5D6X3-F1
#
_cell.length_a   1.000
_cell.length_b   1.000
_cell.length_c   1.000
_cell.angle_alpha   90.00
_cell.angle_beta   90.00
_cell.angle_gamma   90.00
#
_symmetry.space_group_name_H-M   'P 1'
#
loop_
_entity.id
_entity.type
_entity.pdbx_description
1 polymer ?
#
loop_
_entity_poly.entity_id
_entity_poly.type
_entity_poly.pdbx_seq_one_letter_code
_entity_poly.pdbx_strand_id
1 'polypeptide(L)'
;MTAVASPDTGSRRAPTRFPFGPLTADAGAGADPVLVEIVQGSLASVEMEVETAIARTSRSPMIRDAHDFRAGIHDRRLRKLTGRSYSALVHPIAREFGLEEMREGDVFFHNDVYRSEGGIGHLPDLCVTVPVFAGPSDDRRVVAFVQAFGHHDDIGGAVPGSMPSNATDVFSEGLMVPPIRLWEQGVPNRAALAIMTRNSRMPESLAADLDAECSACLMGARRLGELFDRYGVEVVESCFDAIISRTTETYRREILGRIPVGTWTWEDYAEHDGVDDPRLHAQRITLTRTGPDDPDGERLILDFAGTSPQARGPINHCGDYSDGVFLKKWLAPILRNLAESPERMAELDVNEGVVPLIEMRFPPPGTLLTPVFPAPTNARTFVILRLLGVLAGVVAKAVDGRMPADQETIRYTGVYGEDLEGRPYLMREVLGGGSGGRYYADGEDTIHVVPDSRNLPTEFTEARFPFRVESLSLAVDSGGPGEFRGGLGYEKHIRMLKDAHFMSIADRSILSCWGVKGGKAGRPFQVTIDPGGPNEREVDALADDEPVTAGEVIRIRTTGGGGWGDPLARTPEAVVRDVVWRKVSPEAARADYGVVLTGSLDDDTLGHDPAATAAERARRAPWSPDDDAFFDRGPGYATLAGGAPHADVDRL
;
A
#
# COMPACT_ATOMS: atom_id res chain seq x y z
N MET A 1 17.99 -6.48 -35.22
CA MET A 1 16.83 -6.55 -34.31
C MET A 1 16.09 -7.86 -34.55
N THR A 2 16.60 -8.94 -33.96
CA THR A 2 15.88 -10.20 -33.82
C THR A 2 15.05 -10.08 -32.55
N ALA A 3 13.72 -10.00 -32.70
CA ALA A 3 12.81 -10.08 -31.57
C ALA A 3 12.95 -11.48 -30.97
N VAL A 4 13.60 -11.57 -29.81
CA VAL A 4 13.53 -12.75 -28.96
C VAL A 4 12.07 -12.84 -28.53
N ALA A 5 11.39 -13.92 -28.93
CA ALA A 5 10.06 -14.22 -28.42
C ALA A 5 10.19 -14.45 -26.91
N SER A 6 9.76 -13.46 -26.13
CA SER A 6 9.60 -13.59 -24.68
C SER A 6 8.60 -14.72 -24.40
N PRO A 7 8.87 -15.60 -23.41
CA PRO A 7 7.93 -16.66 -23.04
C PRO A 7 6.56 -16.06 -22.70
N ASP A 8 5.49 -16.79 -23.05
CA ASP A 8 4.10 -16.38 -22.84
C ASP A 8 3.84 -16.17 -21.34
N THR A 9 3.84 -14.90 -20.90
CA THR A 9 3.64 -14.51 -19.49
C THR A 9 2.17 -14.49 -19.07
N GLY A 10 1.24 -14.78 -19.99
CA GLY A 10 -0.21 -14.72 -19.76
C GLY A 10 -0.76 -13.31 -19.53
N SER A 11 0.06 -12.26 -19.61
CA SER A 11 -0.30 -10.88 -19.29
C SER A 11 -1.07 -10.21 -20.42
N ARG A 12 -2.06 -9.35 -20.08
CA ARG A 12 -2.67 -8.41 -21.02
C ARG A 12 -1.65 -7.33 -21.36
N ARG A 13 -0.75 -7.64 -22.28
CA ARG A 13 0.05 -6.61 -22.95
C ARG A 13 -0.90 -5.75 -23.77
N ALA A 14 -1.20 -4.55 -23.30
CA ALA A 14 -1.38 -3.49 -24.27
C ALA A 14 -0.08 -3.40 -25.09
N PRO A 15 -0.14 -3.12 -26.39
CA PRO A 15 1.05 -2.98 -27.21
C PRO A 15 1.78 -1.69 -26.83
N THR A 16 2.37 -1.64 -25.64
CA THR A 16 3.37 -0.63 -25.31
C THR A 16 4.62 -1.01 -26.07
N ARG A 17 4.70 -0.53 -27.31
CA ARG A 17 5.89 -0.56 -28.17
C ARG A 17 7.05 0.25 -27.58
N PHE A 18 7.08 0.47 -26.27
CA PHE A 18 8.07 1.32 -25.63
C PHE A 18 9.38 0.57 -25.53
N PRO A 19 10.49 1.14 -26.05
CA PRO A 19 11.76 0.46 -26.05
C PRO A 19 12.25 0.26 -24.62
N PHE A 20 12.33 -1.00 -24.21
CA PHE A 20 13.10 -1.38 -23.03
C PHE A 20 14.60 -1.19 -23.32
N GLY A 21 15.32 -0.67 -22.32
CA GLY A 21 16.78 -0.55 -22.36
C GLY A 21 17.31 0.84 -21.97
N PRO A 22 18.63 1.04 -22.02
CA PRO A 22 19.31 2.26 -21.57
C PRO A 22 19.17 3.41 -22.58
N LEU A 23 19.06 4.64 -22.08
CA LEU A 23 19.03 5.87 -22.89
C LEU A 23 20.32 6.05 -23.72
N THR A 24 21.47 5.67 -23.15
CA THR A 24 22.80 5.71 -23.75
C THR A 24 23.28 4.30 -24.15
N ALA A 25 24.26 4.23 -25.05
CA ALA A 25 24.79 2.95 -25.54
C ALA A 25 25.56 2.16 -24.46
N ASP A 26 26.15 2.86 -23.49
CA ASP A 26 26.96 2.32 -22.41
C ASP A 26 26.20 2.18 -21.07
N ALA A 27 24.88 2.40 -21.07
CA ALA A 27 24.02 2.30 -19.88
C ALA A 27 24.51 3.13 -18.68
N GLY A 28 25.00 4.35 -18.96
CA GLY A 28 25.47 5.29 -17.95
C GLY A 28 26.85 4.98 -17.37
N ALA A 29 27.59 4.00 -17.91
CA ALA A 29 28.93 3.65 -17.41
C ALA A 29 29.94 4.81 -17.51
N GLY A 30 29.79 5.71 -18.48
CA GLY A 30 30.59 6.92 -18.64
C GLY A 30 30.08 8.14 -17.88
N ALA A 31 29.02 8.03 -17.08
CA ALA A 31 28.51 9.17 -16.30
C ALA A 31 29.52 9.60 -15.22
N ASP A 32 29.69 10.92 -15.05
CA ASP A 32 30.49 11.46 -13.94
C ASP A 32 29.79 11.13 -12.61
N PRO A 33 30.44 10.38 -11.69
CA PRO A 33 29.82 9.98 -10.43
C PRO A 33 29.42 11.17 -9.55
N VAL A 34 30.14 12.29 -9.61
CA VAL A 34 29.75 13.51 -8.87
C VAL A 34 28.46 14.08 -9.44
N LEU A 35 28.33 14.08 -10.77
CA LEU A 35 27.13 14.59 -11.42
C LEU A 35 25.93 13.66 -11.23
N VAL A 36 26.14 12.34 -11.15
CA VAL A 36 25.08 11.38 -10.79
C VAL A 36 24.45 11.73 -9.44
N GLU A 37 25.26 12.01 -8.42
CA GLU A 37 24.76 12.43 -7.10
C GLU A 37 24.01 13.77 -7.15
N ILE A 38 24.52 14.74 -7.92
CA ILE A 38 23.84 16.04 -8.11
C ILE A 38 22.48 15.85 -8.80
N VAL A 39 22.43 15.04 -9.86
CA VAL A 39 21.20 14.77 -10.62
C VAL A 39 20.20 14.04 -9.73
N GLN A 40 20.62 13.00 -9.00
CA GLN A 40 19.73 12.27 -8.10
C GLN A 40 19.20 13.16 -6.96
N GLY A 41 20.05 13.97 -6.35
CA GLY A 41 19.63 14.95 -5.35
C GLY A 41 18.67 16.00 -5.92
N SER A 42 18.86 16.40 -7.17
CA SER A 42 17.94 17.31 -7.88
C SER A 42 16.59 16.65 -8.14
N LEU A 43 16.55 15.38 -8.55
CA LEU A 43 15.30 14.61 -8.71
C LEU A 43 14.52 14.54 -7.40
N ALA A 44 15.20 14.19 -6.30
CA ALA A 44 14.58 14.14 -4.97
C ALA A 44 14.07 15.51 -4.52
N SER A 45 14.82 16.58 -4.79
CA SER A 45 14.38 17.94 -4.47
C SER A 45 13.17 18.37 -5.28
N VAL A 46 13.11 18.03 -6.58
CA VAL A 46 11.95 18.34 -7.44
C VAL A 46 10.72 17.56 -6.99
N GLU A 47 10.86 16.28 -6.68
CA GLU A 47 9.79 15.44 -6.14
C GLU A 47 9.21 16.06 -4.85
N MET A 48 10.08 16.44 -3.91
CA MET A 48 9.67 17.10 -2.66
C MET A 48 9.02 18.47 -2.89
N GLU A 49 9.50 19.29 -3.85
CA GLU A 49 8.89 20.60 -4.16
C GLU A 49 7.46 20.41 -4.74
N VAL A 50 7.28 19.42 -5.63
CA VAL A 50 5.97 19.06 -6.19
C VAL A 50 5.02 18.60 -5.08
N GLU A 51 5.46 17.66 -4.23
CA GLU A 51 4.62 17.14 -3.14
C GLU A 51 4.26 18.22 -2.11
N THR A 52 5.22 19.08 -1.78
CA THR A 52 4.99 20.22 -0.87
C THR A 52 3.99 21.21 -1.45
N ALA A 53 4.04 21.48 -2.76
CA ALA A 53 3.08 22.35 -3.42
C ALA A 53 1.66 21.76 -3.33
N ILE A 54 1.49 20.48 -3.69
CA ILE A 54 0.20 19.76 -3.61
C ILE A 54 -0.36 19.82 -2.19
N ALA A 55 0.44 19.45 -1.17
CA ALA A 55 0.00 19.46 0.22
C ALA A 55 -0.50 20.85 0.69
N ARG A 56 0.12 21.93 0.18
CA ARG A 56 -0.20 23.30 0.61
C ARG A 56 -1.35 23.95 -0.15
N THR A 57 -1.68 23.49 -1.35
CA THR A 57 -2.68 24.13 -2.21
C THR A 57 -3.94 23.30 -2.42
N SER A 58 -3.91 22.01 -2.11
CA SER A 58 -5.09 21.13 -2.14
C SER A 58 -6.08 21.45 -1.01
N ARG A 59 -7.34 21.05 -1.17
CA ARG A 59 -8.45 21.36 -0.26
C ARG A 59 -9.11 20.15 0.37
N SER A 60 -9.09 18.98 -0.29
CA SER A 60 -9.61 17.76 0.34
C SER A 60 -8.78 17.37 1.56
N PRO A 61 -9.41 16.91 2.66
CA PRO A 61 -8.67 16.34 3.78
C PRO A 61 -7.80 15.15 3.39
N MET A 62 -8.24 14.35 2.41
CA MET A 62 -7.45 13.19 1.95
C MET A 62 -6.07 13.56 1.40
N ILE A 63 -6.00 14.59 0.55
CA ILE A 63 -4.73 15.04 -0.01
C ILE A 63 -4.00 15.94 1.01
N ARG A 64 -4.70 16.93 1.58
CA ARG A 64 -4.07 17.99 2.38
C ARG A 64 -3.60 17.52 3.76
N ASP A 65 -4.41 16.73 4.46
CA ASP A 65 -4.16 16.38 5.87
C ASP A 65 -3.65 14.94 6.00
N ALA A 66 -4.24 13.98 5.26
CA ALA A 66 -3.85 12.56 5.31
C ALA A 66 -2.68 12.20 4.38
N HIS A 67 -2.33 13.09 3.43
CA HIS A 67 -1.19 12.93 2.52
C HIS A 67 -1.25 11.68 1.61
N ASP A 68 -2.46 11.32 1.14
CA ASP A 68 -2.66 10.20 0.21
C ASP A 68 -2.46 10.62 -1.26
N PHE A 69 -1.23 11.01 -1.58
CA PHE A 69 -0.81 11.41 -2.92
C PHE A 69 0.71 11.24 -3.09
N ARG A 70 1.23 10.98 -4.28
CA ARG A 70 2.68 10.98 -4.54
C ARG A 70 3.04 11.61 -5.87
N ALA A 71 4.22 12.21 -5.89
CA ALA A 71 4.85 12.59 -7.14
C ALA A 71 5.69 11.43 -7.71
N GLY A 72 5.99 11.50 -9.01
CA GLY A 72 6.89 10.55 -9.65
C GLY A 72 7.58 11.17 -10.85
N ILE A 73 8.88 10.92 -10.99
CA ILE A 73 9.65 11.40 -12.14
C ILE A 73 10.08 10.20 -12.98
N HIS A 74 9.83 10.31 -14.29
CA HIS A 74 10.14 9.28 -15.27
C HIS A 74 10.98 9.87 -16.40
N ASP A 75 11.86 9.07 -17.00
CA ASP A 75 12.58 9.49 -18.20
C ASP A 75 11.72 9.34 -19.48
N ARG A 76 12.26 9.75 -20.63
CA ARG A 76 11.59 9.58 -21.94
C ARG A 76 11.35 8.13 -22.38
N ARG A 77 11.95 7.14 -21.69
CA ARG A 77 11.67 5.71 -21.87
C ARG A 77 10.64 5.20 -20.86
N LEU A 78 10.00 6.12 -20.13
CA LEU A 78 8.97 5.86 -19.14
C LEU A 78 9.48 5.10 -17.92
N ARG A 79 10.80 5.04 -17.73
CA ARG A 79 11.41 4.39 -16.56
C ARG A 79 11.31 5.34 -15.38
N LYS A 80 10.77 4.85 -14.27
CA LYS A 80 10.70 5.61 -13.02
C LYS A 80 12.10 5.78 -12.43
N LEU A 81 12.47 7.02 -12.13
CA LEU A 81 13.78 7.38 -11.61
C LEU A 81 13.79 7.51 -10.08
N THR A 82 12.68 7.96 -9.47
CA THR A 82 12.58 8.19 -8.02
C THR A 82 12.22 6.93 -7.24
N GLY A 83 12.66 6.85 -5.99
CA GLY A 83 12.68 5.63 -5.16
C GLY A 83 11.41 5.33 -4.34
N ARG A 84 10.47 6.28 -4.26
CA ARG A 84 9.25 6.15 -3.45
C ARG A 84 8.11 5.57 -4.28
N SER A 85 7.76 4.31 -4.00
CA SER A 85 7.00 3.45 -4.91
C SER A 85 5.47 3.52 -4.75
N TYR A 86 4.84 4.63 -5.13
CA TYR A 86 3.36 4.72 -5.22
C TYR A 86 2.84 5.59 -6.38
N SER A 87 3.70 6.03 -7.30
CA SER A 87 3.27 6.79 -8.48
C SER A 87 2.70 5.87 -9.56
N ALA A 88 1.74 6.37 -10.34
CA ALA A 88 1.20 5.70 -11.52
C ALA A 88 2.26 5.51 -12.63
N LEU A 89 1.82 4.99 -13.78
CA LEU A 89 2.66 4.81 -14.96
C LEU A 89 2.41 5.92 -16.00
N VAL A 90 3.46 6.29 -16.75
CA VAL A 90 3.33 7.19 -17.92
C VAL A 90 2.81 6.46 -19.17
N HIS A 91 2.94 5.13 -19.19
CA HIS A 91 2.59 4.24 -20.31
C HIS A 91 1.20 4.50 -20.92
N PRO A 92 0.12 4.72 -20.15
CA PRO A 92 -1.21 5.02 -20.70
C PRO A 92 -1.24 6.27 -21.57
N ILE A 93 -0.54 7.32 -21.12
CA ILE A 93 -0.47 8.60 -21.81
C ILE A 93 0.35 8.46 -23.08
N ALA A 94 1.55 7.87 -22.98
CA ALA A 94 2.42 7.73 -24.13
C ALA A 94 1.84 6.79 -25.21
N ARG A 95 1.02 5.80 -24.81
CA ARG A 95 0.29 4.92 -25.73
C ARG A 95 -0.74 5.70 -26.56
N GLU A 96 -1.44 6.64 -25.94
CA GLU A 96 -2.51 7.43 -26.57
C GLU A 96 -1.96 8.64 -27.34
N PHE A 97 -0.92 9.27 -26.80
CA PHE A 97 -0.29 10.49 -27.33
C PHE A 97 1.19 10.23 -27.57
N GLY A 98 1.62 10.23 -28.83
CA GLY A 98 3.03 10.04 -29.16
C GLY A 98 3.88 11.18 -28.59
N LEU A 99 5.12 10.90 -28.16
CA LEU A 99 6.02 11.92 -27.59
C LEU A 99 6.22 13.11 -28.54
N GLU A 100 6.27 12.86 -29.85
CA GLU A 100 6.40 13.88 -30.91
C GLU A 100 5.15 14.77 -31.08
N GLU A 101 4.00 14.35 -30.54
CA GLU A 101 2.72 15.07 -30.60
C GLU A 101 2.49 15.95 -29.36
N MET A 102 3.26 15.72 -28.30
CA MET A 102 3.20 16.49 -27.06
C MET A 102 3.79 17.88 -27.27
N ARG A 103 3.26 18.87 -26.57
CA ARG A 103 3.76 20.26 -26.60
C ARG A 103 4.02 20.78 -25.19
N GLU A 104 4.91 21.76 -25.06
CA GLU A 104 5.13 22.44 -23.78
C GLU A 104 3.84 23.03 -23.25
N GLY A 105 3.59 22.85 -21.95
CA GLY A 105 2.36 23.29 -21.29
C GLY A 105 1.17 22.33 -21.46
N ASP A 106 1.34 21.21 -22.18
CA ASP A 106 0.35 20.14 -22.13
C ASP A 106 0.32 19.50 -20.73
N VAL A 107 -0.88 19.14 -20.28
CA VAL A 107 -1.12 18.37 -19.05
C VAL A 107 -2.10 17.25 -19.39
N PHE A 108 -1.69 16.01 -19.13
CA PHE A 108 -2.50 14.82 -19.39
C PHE A 108 -3.12 14.29 -18.10
N PHE A 109 -4.26 13.62 -18.23
CA PHE A 109 -5.03 13.11 -17.11
C PHE A 109 -5.63 11.72 -17.41
N HIS A 110 -5.72 10.87 -16.39
CA HIS A 110 -6.52 9.64 -16.41
C HIS A 110 -6.79 9.09 -15.00
N ASN A 111 -7.86 8.31 -14.86
CA ASN A 111 -8.13 7.45 -13.70
C ASN A 111 -8.81 6.11 -14.06
N ASP A 112 -9.04 5.84 -15.36
CA ASP A 112 -9.59 4.57 -15.83
C ASP A 112 -8.63 3.40 -15.55
N VAL A 113 -9.03 2.54 -14.61
CA VAL A 113 -8.26 1.38 -14.13
C VAL A 113 -7.96 0.34 -15.21
N TYR A 114 -8.82 0.20 -16.21
CA TYR A 114 -8.64 -0.75 -17.31
C TYR A 114 -7.83 -0.16 -18.47
N ARG A 115 -7.62 1.17 -18.47
CA ARG A 115 -6.80 1.89 -19.45
C ARG A 115 -5.52 2.48 -18.84
N SER A 116 -5.23 2.22 -17.57
CA SER A 116 -4.08 2.75 -16.80
C SER A 116 -2.80 1.92 -16.87
N GLU A 117 -2.79 0.83 -17.64
CA GLU A 117 -1.65 -0.11 -17.68
C GLU A 117 -1.30 -0.69 -16.29
N GLY A 118 -2.30 -0.81 -15.41
CA GLY A 118 -2.13 -1.25 -14.02
C GLY A 118 -1.60 -0.17 -13.08
N GLY A 119 -1.34 1.05 -13.58
CA GLY A 119 -0.84 2.17 -12.77
C GLY A 119 -1.90 2.87 -11.91
N ILE A 120 -3.19 2.64 -12.18
CA ILE A 120 -4.32 3.09 -11.37
C ILE A 120 -5.17 1.87 -11.04
N GLY A 121 -5.42 1.60 -9.76
CA GLY A 121 -6.13 0.39 -9.34
C GLY A 121 -7.59 0.58 -8.93
N HIS A 122 -8.05 1.81 -8.67
CA HIS A 122 -9.45 2.16 -8.41
C HIS A 122 -9.73 3.59 -8.89
N LEU A 123 -10.99 3.93 -9.13
CA LEU A 123 -11.34 5.20 -9.75
C LEU A 123 -11.02 6.47 -8.91
N PRO A 124 -11.10 6.47 -7.56
CA PRO A 124 -10.78 7.67 -6.77
C PRO A 124 -9.31 8.12 -6.84
N ASP A 125 -8.43 7.26 -7.36
CA ASP A 125 -7.03 7.58 -7.62
C ASP A 125 -6.90 8.31 -8.96
N LEU A 126 -6.61 9.61 -8.91
CA LEU A 126 -6.49 10.48 -10.07
C LEU A 126 -5.02 10.72 -10.40
N CYS A 127 -4.66 10.71 -11.69
CA CYS A 127 -3.29 10.93 -12.11
C CYS A 127 -3.15 11.99 -13.20
N VAL A 128 -2.25 12.93 -12.92
CA VAL A 128 -1.79 13.99 -13.82
C VAL A 128 -0.38 13.67 -14.30
N THR A 129 -0.13 13.88 -15.60
CA THR A 129 1.19 13.69 -16.23
C THR A 129 1.58 14.92 -17.05
N VAL A 130 2.76 15.46 -16.79
CA VAL A 130 3.32 16.61 -17.51
C VAL A 130 4.64 16.23 -18.19
N PRO A 131 4.74 16.36 -19.52
CA PRO A 131 6.01 16.16 -20.24
C PRO A 131 7.01 17.28 -19.94
N VAL A 132 8.28 16.91 -19.87
CA VAL A 132 9.41 17.84 -19.71
C VAL A 132 10.14 17.97 -21.03
N PHE A 133 10.35 19.20 -21.47
CA PHE A 133 11.01 19.51 -22.74
C PHE A 133 12.41 20.09 -22.51
N ALA A 134 13.35 19.65 -23.33
CA ALA A 134 14.71 20.19 -23.37
C ALA A 134 15.32 20.05 -24.77
N GLY A 135 16.42 20.77 -25.00
CA GLY A 135 17.08 20.87 -26.31
C GLY A 135 17.18 22.32 -26.79
N PRO A 136 17.70 22.56 -28.00
CA PRO A 136 17.72 23.87 -28.65
C PRO A 136 16.30 24.45 -28.75
N SER A 137 16.15 25.78 -28.70
CA SER A 137 14.84 26.45 -28.69
C SER A 137 13.89 26.00 -29.82
N ASP A 138 14.46 25.70 -30.98
CA ASP A 138 13.72 25.38 -32.20
C ASP A 138 13.48 23.85 -32.38
N ASP A 139 14.04 23.02 -31.49
CA ASP A 139 14.01 21.55 -31.54
C ASP A 139 13.92 20.93 -30.13
N ARG A 140 13.14 21.55 -29.23
CA ARG A 140 12.91 20.98 -27.90
C ARG A 140 12.06 19.73 -28.03
N ARG A 141 12.48 18.67 -27.36
CA ARG A 141 11.82 17.36 -27.36
C ARG A 141 11.51 16.90 -25.94
N VAL A 142 10.59 15.95 -25.82
CA VAL A 142 10.29 15.30 -24.54
C VAL A 142 11.50 14.50 -24.05
N VAL A 143 12.00 14.84 -22.85
CA VAL A 143 13.17 14.18 -22.22
C VAL A 143 12.82 13.45 -20.93
N ALA A 144 11.73 13.84 -20.27
CA ALA A 144 11.25 13.25 -19.03
C ALA A 144 9.77 13.56 -18.81
N PHE A 145 9.20 13.07 -17.71
CA PHE A 145 7.84 13.33 -17.26
C PHE A 145 7.82 13.55 -15.76
N VAL A 146 6.93 14.44 -15.32
CA VAL A 146 6.55 14.61 -13.92
C VAL A 146 5.10 14.19 -13.77
N GLN A 147 4.82 13.31 -12.81
CA GLN A 147 3.48 12.86 -12.48
C GLN A 147 3.11 13.25 -11.05
N ALA A 148 1.82 13.49 -10.84
CA ALA A 148 1.17 13.47 -9.54
C ALA A 148 0.03 12.47 -9.59
N PHE A 149 -0.10 11.72 -8.52
CA PHE A 149 -1.15 10.75 -8.27
C PHE A 149 -1.75 11.08 -6.91
N GLY A 150 -3.08 11.10 -6.77
CA GLY A 150 -3.74 11.41 -5.50
C GLY A 150 -5.10 10.74 -5.35
N HIS A 151 -5.46 10.39 -4.13
CA HIS A 151 -6.79 9.89 -3.78
C HIS A 151 -7.73 11.05 -3.49
N HIS A 152 -8.80 11.19 -4.28
CA HIS A 152 -9.77 12.28 -4.14
C HIS A 152 -10.97 11.85 -3.31
N ASP A 153 -11.50 12.77 -2.49
CA ASP A 153 -12.62 12.47 -1.58
C ASP A 153 -13.84 11.88 -2.31
N ASP A 154 -14.15 12.39 -3.50
CA ASP A 154 -15.41 12.09 -4.17
C ASP A 154 -15.35 12.38 -5.67
N ILE A 155 -15.71 11.38 -6.48
CA ILE A 155 -15.79 11.46 -7.96
C ILE A 155 -17.13 10.91 -8.49
N GLY A 156 -18.18 10.89 -7.64
CA GLY A 156 -19.49 10.32 -7.98
C GLY A 156 -19.64 8.84 -7.66
N GLY A 157 -20.48 8.12 -8.40
CA GLY A 157 -20.79 6.70 -8.17
C GLY A 157 -21.99 6.49 -7.23
N ALA A 158 -22.13 5.26 -6.71
CA ALA A 158 -23.31 4.83 -5.95
C ALA A 158 -23.36 5.38 -4.53
N VAL A 159 -22.21 5.59 -3.87
CA VAL A 159 -22.12 6.02 -2.46
C VAL A 159 -21.21 7.23 -2.29
N PRO A 160 -21.44 8.10 -1.28
CA PRO A 160 -20.50 9.14 -0.89
C PRO A 160 -19.09 8.59 -0.72
N GLY A 161 -18.08 9.32 -1.20
CA GLY A 161 -16.71 8.81 -1.13
C GLY A 161 -16.27 7.98 -2.34
N SER A 162 -17.20 7.65 -3.25
CA SER A 162 -16.92 6.86 -4.46
C SER A 162 -16.36 5.47 -4.18
N MET A 163 -16.66 4.93 -3.00
CA MET A 163 -16.16 3.63 -2.56
C MET A 163 -17.25 2.65 -2.14
N PRO A 164 -18.14 2.21 -3.05
CA PRO A 164 -19.21 1.26 -2.71
C PRO A 164 -18.64 -0.10 -2.32
N SER A 165 -19.08 -0.64 -1.18
CA SER A 165 -18.63 -1.93 -0.65
C SER A 165 -19.21 -3.12 -1.41
N ASN A 166 -20.37 -2.95 -2.04
CA ASN A 166 -21.13 -3.99 -2.72
C ASN A 166 -21.23 -3.80 -4.25
N ALA A 167 -20.34 -3.00 -4.85
CA ALA A 167 -20.35 -2.79 -6.29
C ALA A 167 -20.14 -4.12 -7.03
N THR A 168 -20.95 -4.35 -8.06
CA THR A 168 -20.83 -5.51 -8.98
C THR A 168 -20.29 -5.13 -10.36
N ASP A 169 -20.06 -3.83 -10.59
CA ASP A 169 -19.47 -3.28 -11.80
C ASP A 169 -18.73 -1.98 -11.49
N VAL A 170 -17.70 -1.69 -12.29
CA VAL A 170 -16.88 -0.47 -12.16
C VAL A 170 -17.68 0.82 -12.40
N PHE A 171 -18.81 0.77 -13.10
CA PHE A 171 -19.61 1.97 -13.39
C PHE A 171 -20.28 2.53 -12.13
N SER A 172 -20.54 1.67 -11.16
CA SER A 172 -21.07 2.04 -9.85
C SER A 172 -20.02 2.74 -8.96
N GLU A 173 -18.74 2.66 -9.31
CA GLU A 173 -17.62 3.16 -8.50
C GLU A 173 -17.29 4.65 -8.77
N GLY A 174 -17.87 5.25 -9.81
CA GLY A 174 -17.74 6.69 -10.08
C GLY A 174 -17.24 7.02 -11.47
N LEU A 175 -16.76 8.25 -11.63
CA LEU A 175 -16.32 8.76 -12.93
C LEU A 175 -15.04 8.07 -13.39
N MET A 176 -15.12 7.40 -14.54
CA MET A 176 -13.99 6.73 -15.19
C MET A 176 -13.55 7.53 -16.42
N VAL A 177 -12.36 8.14 -16.35
CA VAL A 177 -11.82 9.00 -17.41
C VAL A 177 -10.61 8.32 -18.06
N PRO A 178 -10.68 8.03 -19.37
CA PRO A 178 -9.53 7.50 -20.11
C PRO A 178 -8.41 8.55 -20.21
N PRO A 179 -7.22 8.19 -20.72
CA PRO A 179 -6.20 9.17 -21.10
C PRO A 179 -6.75 10.32 -21.94
N ILE A 180 -6.68 11.54 -21.41
CA ILE A 180 -7.08 12.77 -22.10
C ILE A 180 -6.01 13.86 -21.93
N ARG A 181 -6.03 14.83 -22.86
CA ARG A 181 -5.35 16.11 -22.68
C ARG A 181 -6.26 17.04 -21.87
N LEU A 182 -5.87 17.36 -20.65
CA LEU A 182 -6.63 18.20 -19.73
C LEU A 182 -6.20 19.68 -19.81
N TRP A 183 -4.92 19.95 -20.13
CA TRP A 183 -4.46 21.23 -20.65
C TRP A 183 -3.78 21.02 -21.99
N GLU A 184 -4.05 21.93 -22.93
CA GLU A 184 -3.40 21.99 -24.23
C GLU A 184 -2.59 23.28 -24.33
N GLN A 185 -1.26 23.17 -24.34
CA GLN A 185 -0.34 24.31 -24.41
C GLN A 185 -0.70 25.44 -23.41
N GLY A 186 -0.96 25.06 -22.16
CA GLY A 186 -1.33 25.98 -21.08
C GLY A 186 -2.80 26.41 -21.06
N VAL A 187 -3.64 25.95 -22.00
CA VAL A 187 -5.08 26.25 -22.04
C VAL A 187 -5.87 25.09 -21.41
N PRO A 188 -6.62 25.29 -20.31
CA PRO A 188 -7.41 24.23 -19.67
C PRO A 188 -8.60 23.81 -20.51
N ASN A 189 -8.85 22.50 -20.58
CA ASN A 189 -10.05 21.92 -21.17
C ASN A 189 -11.24 22.10 -20.23
N ARG A 190 -11.92 23.24 -20.37
CA ARG A 190 -13.08 23.62 -19.54
C ARG A 190 -14.23 22.63 -19.62
N ALA A 191 -14.43 21.96 -20.75
CA ALA A 191 -15.50 20.99 -20.91
C ALA A 191 -15.24 19.73 -20.08
N ALA A 192 -14.00 19.20 -20.13
CA ALA A 192 -13.60 18.06 -19.31
C ALA A 192 -13.72 18.38 -17.82
N LEU A 193 -13.15 19.50 -17.37
CA LEU A 193 -13.23 19.92 -15.96
C LEU A 193 -14.68 20.12 -15.48
N ALA A 194 -15.55 20.69 -16.31
CA ALA A 194 -16.97 20.86 -15.99
C ALA A 194 -17.70 19.52 -15.86
N ILE A 195 -17.41 18.55 -16.73
CA ILE A 195 -17.98 17.20 -16.64
C ILE A 195 -17.47 16.49 -15.38
N MET A 196 -16.17 16.56 -15.11
CA MET A 196 -15.56 15.89 -13.96
C MET A 196 -16.13 16.40 -12.64
N THR A 197 -16.07 17.72 -12.43
CA THR A 197 -16.54 18.36 -11.19
C THR A 197 -18.03 18.20 -10.98
N ARG A 198 -18.86 18.24 -12.04
CA ARG A 198 -20.31 18.07 -11.92
C ARG A 198 -20.74 16.69 -11.42
N ASN A 199 -19.92 15.66 -11.64
CA ASN A 199 -20.22 14.30 -11.19
C ASN A 199 -19.77 14.02 -9.75
N SER A 200 -19.12 14.98 -9.07
CA SER A 200 -18.70 14.85 -7.68
C SER A 200 -19.72 15.48 -6.72
N ARG A 201 -19.85 14.90 -5.54
CA ARG A 201 -20.58 15.47 -4.39
C ARG A 201 -19.77 16.59 -3.73
N MET A 202 -18.46 16.65 -4.00
CA MET A 202 -17.50 17.63 -3.48
C MET A 202 -16.82 18.40 -4.64
N PRO A 203 -17.59 19.09 -5.51
CA PRO A 203 -17.08 19.67 -6.76
C PRO A 203 -15.98 20.71 -6.54
N GLU A 204 -16.06 21.50 -5.46
CA GLU A 204 -15.08 22.54 -5.14
C GLU A 204 -13.75 21.95 -4.65
N SER A 205 -13.79 20.85 -3.90
CA SER A 205 -12.58 20.12 -3.48
C SER A 205 -11.90 19.50 -4.69
N LEU A 206 -12.65 18.72 -5.49
CA LEU A 206 -12.12 18.08 -6.70
C LEU A 206 -11.51 19.09 -7.67
N ALA A 207 -12.17 20.24 -7.89
CA ALA A 207 -11.63 21.29 -8.76
C ALA A 207 -10.31 21.87 -8.22
N ALA A 208 -10.22 22.11 -6.92
CA ALA A 208 -9.04 22.71 -6.30
C ALA A 208 -7.86 21.73 -6.25
N ASP A 209 -8.13 20.46 -5.99
CA ASP A 209 -7.11 19.41 -5.95
C ASP A 209 -6.52 19.16 -7.34
N LEU A 210 -7.36 19.09 -8.39
CA LEU A 210 -6.90 19.00 -9.77
C LEU A 210 -6.03 20.19 -10.19
N ASP A 211 -6.42 21.41 -9.81
CA ASP A 211 -5.64 22.63 -10.10
C ASP A 211 -4.29 22.61 -9.37
N ALA A 212 -4.27 22.15 -8.11
CA ALA A 212 -3.07 21.97 -7.31
C ALA A 212 -2.10 20.97 -7.94
N GLU A 213 -2.58 19.77 -8.28
CA GLU A 213 -1.78 18.71 -8.93
C GLU A 213 -1.21 19.19 -10.27
N CYS A 214 -2.04 19.78 -11.14
CA CYS A 214 -1.60 20.27 -12.45
C CYS A 214 -0.56 21.38 -12.32
N SER A 215 -0.80 22.35 -11.44
CA SER A 215 0.13 23.47 -11.22
C SER A 215 1.46 23.01 -10.63
N ALA A 216 1.42 22.05 -9.68
CA ALA A 216 2.62 21.47 -9.07
C ALA A 216 3.43 20.67 -10.09
N CYS A 217 2.81 19.82 -10.91
CA CYS A 217 3.53 19.09 -11.95
C CYS A 217 4.12 20.01 -13.02
N LEU A 218 3.42 21.07 -13.44
CA LEU A 218 3.96 22.08 -14.35
C LEU A 218 5.18 22.80 -13.76
N MET A 219 5.16 23.09 -12.45
CA MET A 219 6.32 23.61 -11.74
C MET A 219 7.49 22.62 -11.74
N GLY A 220 7.24 21.35 -11.36
CA GLY A 220 8.27 20.31 -11.39
C GLY A 220 8.88 20.11 -12.78
N ALA A 221 8.06 20.17 -13.82
CA ALA A 221 8.53 20.08 -15.20
C ALA A 221 9.48 21.23 -15.58
N ARG A 222 9.19 22.46 -15.13
CA ARG A 222 10.11 23.60 -15.32
C ARG A 222 11.44 23.39 -14.59
N ARG A 223 11.41 22.95 -13.33
CA ARG A 223 12.61 22.65 -12.54
C ARG A 223 13.49 21.59 -13.21
N LEU A 224 12.86 20.54 -13.72
CA LEU A 224 13.60 19.49 -14.42
C LEU A 224 14.14 19.99 -15.77
N GLY A 225 13.40 20.84 -16.48
CA GLY A 225 13.90 21.55 -17.66
C GLY A 225 15.15 22.39 -17.36
N GLU A 226 15.18 23.14 -16.26
CA GLU A 226 16.34 23.92 -15.81
C GLU A 226 17.59 23.03 -15.56
N LEU A 227 17.39 21.80 -15.06
CA LEU A 227 18.47 20.82 -14.90
C LEU A 227 19.07 20.43 -16.25
N PHE A 228 18.22 20.13 -17.24
CA PHE A 228 18.64 19.80 -18.60
C PHE A 228 19.31 20.98 -19.30
N ASP A 229 18.80 22.20 -19.14
CA ASP A 229 19.39 23.41 -19.73
C ASP A 229 20.79 23.68 -19.14
N ARG A 230 21.02 23.32 -17.87
CA ARG A 230 22.30 23.52 -17.19
C ARG A 230 23.38 22.50 -17.57
N TYR A 231 23.01 21.22 -17.69
CA TYR A 231 23.98 20.13 -17.85
C TYR A 231 23.95 19.46 -19.22
N GLY A 232 22.94 19.73 -20.05
CA GLY A 232 22.75 19.11 -21.36
C GLY A 232 21.98 17.78 -21.30
N VAL A 233 21.26 17.47 -22.38
CA VAL A 233 20.38 16.29 -22.45
C VAL A 233 21.17 14.99 -22.34
N GLU A 234 22.24 14.85 -23.11
CA GLU A 234 23.03 13.61 -23.18
C GLU A 234 23.66 13.27 -21.82
N VAL A 235 24.11 14.29 -21.09
CA VAL A 235 24.77 14.14 -19.80
C VAL A 235 23.77 13.71 -18.71
N VAL A 236 22.60 14.36 -18.67
CA VAL A 236 21.55 14.02 -17.70
C VAL A 236 20.95 12.64 -18.00
N GLU A 237 20.74 12.30 -19.28
CA GLU A 237 20.28 10.96 -19.67
C GLU A 237 21.29 9.87 -19.27
N SER A 238 22.59 10.13 -19.38
CA SER A 238 23.64 9.22 -18.89
C SER A 238 23.56 9.03 -17.36
N CYS A 239 23.28 10.11 -16.61
CA CYS A 239 23.07 10.01 -15.17
C CYS A 239 21.82 9.19 -14.81
N PHE A 240 20.73 9.33 -15.57
CA PHE A 240 19.52 8.51 -15.38
C PHE A 240 19.80 7.02 -15.57
N ASP A 241 20.54 6.66 -16.61
CA ASP A 241 20.97 5.27 -16.79
C ASP A 241 21.84 4.77 -15.64
N ALA A 242 22.79 5.59 -15.17
CA ALA A 242 23.64 5.22 -14.03
C ALA A 242 22.83 4.98 -12.74
N ILE A 243 21.80 5.80 -12.47
CA ILE A 243 20.89 5.64 -11.33
C ILE A 243 20.15 4.30 -11.40
N ILE A 244 19.55 3.97 -12.55
CA ILE A 244 18.82 2.70 -12.77
C ILE A 244 19.76 1.48 -12.69
N SER A 245 20.93 1.57 -13.34
CA SER A 245 21.95 0.52 -13.32
C SER A 245 22.43 0.26 -11.89
N ARG A 246 22.69 1.32 -11.11
CA ARG A 246 23.09 1.18 -9.70
C ARG A 246 22.04 0.49 -8.85
N THR A 247 20.76 0.80 -9.02
CA THR A 247 19.68 0.10 -8.31
C THR A 247 19.65 -1.39 -8.67
N THR A 248 19.77 -1.71 -9.96
CA THR A 248 19.83 -3.09 -10.46
C THR A 248 20.97 -3.87 -9.80
N GLU A 249 22.21 -3.35 -9.86
CA GLU A 249 23.38 -4.03 -9.30
C GLU A 249 23.31 -4.15 -7.77
N THR A 250 22.77 -3.13 -7.10
CA THR A 250 22.61 -3.14 -5.65
C THR A 250 21.62 -4.21 -5.20
N TYR A 251 20.44 -4.29 -5.82
CA TYR A 251 19.45 -5.32 -5.51
C TYR A 251 19.95 -6.72 -5.85
N ARG A 252 20.65 -6.90 -6.98
CA ARG A 252 21.25 -8.20 -7.32
C ARG A 252 22.24 -8.66 -6.25
N ARG A 253 23.18 -7.79 -5.89
CA ARG A 253 24.25 -8.11 -4.92
C ARG A 253 23.72 -8.29 -3.50
N GLU A 254 22.90 -7.36 -3.02
CA GLU A 254 22.57 -7.26 -1.59
C GLU A 254 21.28 -8.01 -1.21
N ILE A 255 20.35 -8.18 -2.15
CA ILE A 255 19.02 -8.74 -1.89
C ILE A 255 18.86 -10.14 -2.50
N LEU A 256 19.09 -10.30 -3.80
CA LEU A 256 18.92 -11.63 -4.45
C LEU A 256 19.89 -12.67 -3.89
N GLY A 257 21.11 -12.26 -3.53
CA GLY A 257 22.09 -13.14 -2.88
C GLY A 257 21.67 -13.68 -1.51
N ARG A 258 20.65 -13.10 -0.87
CA ARG A 258 20.13 -13.55 0.43
C ARG A 258 19.05 -14.62 0.31
N ILE A 259 18.49 -14.80 -0.88
CA ILE A 259 17.46 -15.80 -1.16
C ILE A 259 18.15 -17.02 -1.79
N PRO A 260 18.02 -18.23 -1.19
CA PRO A 260 18.62 -19.42 -1.76
C PRO A 260 18.00 -19.79 -3.12
N VAL A 261 18.76 -20.48 -3.97
CA VAL A 261 18.23 -21.07 -5.22
C VAL A 261 17.24 -22.17 -4.86
N GLY A 262 16.02 -22.05 -5.38
CA GLY A 262 14.95 -22.98 -5.07
C GLY A 262 13.58 -22.43 -5.46
N THR A 263 12.54 -23.16 -5.04
CA THR A 263 11.14 -22.78 -5.29
C THR A 263 10.32 -22.99 -4.02
N TRP A 264 9.52 -22.00 -3.66
CA TRP A 264 8.63 -22.01 -2.49
C TRP A 264 7.26 -21.49 -2.88
N THR A 265 6.21 -22.02 -2.26
CA THR A 265 4.83 -21.56 -2.48
C THR A 265 4.23 -21.13 -1.15
N TRP A 266 3.53 -20.00 -1.18
CA TRP A 266 2.72 -19.53 -0.06
C TRP A 266 1.51 -18.72 -0.56
N GLU A 267 0.50 -18.59 0.30
CA GLU A 267 -0.73 -17.86 -0.01
C GLU A 267 -1.34 -17.18 1.21
N ASP A 268 -2.18 -16.19 0.97
CA ASP A 268 -3.06 -15.60 1.98
C ASP A 268 -4.35 -15.10 1.31
N TYR A 269 -5.31 -14.65 2.11
CA TYR A 269 -6.70 -14.50 1.65
C TYR A 269 -7.27 -13.12 1.97
N ALA A 270 -8.14 -12.64 1.09
CA ALA A 270 -9.21 -11.70 1.46
C ALA A 270 -10.43 -12.53 1.92
N GLU A 271 -11.22 -11.99 2.84
CA GLU A 271 -12.26 -12.76 3.56
C GLU A 271 -13.69 -12.49 3.07
N HIS A 272 -13.93 -11.36 2.41
CA HIS A 272 -15.25 -10.95 1.97
C HIS A 272 -15.13 -10.01 0.76
N ASP A 273 -16.00 -10.18 -0.24
CA ASP A 273 -16.08 -9.29 -1.39
C ASP A 273 -17.24 -8.28 -1.29
N GLY A 274 -18.01 -8.29 -0.21
CA GLY A 274 -19.14 -7.36 -0.02
C GLY A 274 -20.39 -7.69 -0.85
N VAL A 275 -20.39 -8.80 -1.58
CA VAL A 275 -21.53 -9.25 -2.41
C VAL A 275 -21.93 -10.68 -2.09
N ASP A 276 -20.97 -11.61 -2.08
CA ASP A 276 -21.16 -13.00 -1.69
C ASP A 276 -20.83 -13.20 -0.20
N ASP A 277 -21.37 -14.26 0.42
CA ASP A 277 -21.03 -14.63 1.79
C ASP A 277 -19.50 -14.78 2.00
N PRO A 278 -18.97 -14.42 3.19
CA PRO A 278 -17.55 -14.50 3.48
C PRO A 278 -16.91 -15.86 3.15
N ARG A 279 -15.74 -15.83 2.51
CA ARG A 279 -14.97 -17.01 2.09
C ARG A 279 -13.50 -16.66 1.87
N LEU A 280 -12.67 -17.70 1.72
CA LEU A 280 -11.24 -17.53 1.44
C LEU A 280 -10.99 -17.18 -0.04
N HIS A 281 -10.76 -15.91 -0.34
CA HIS A 281 -10.29 -15.43 -1.66
C HIS A 281 -8.76 -15.48 -1.72
N ALA A 282 -8.22 -16.61 -2.17
CA ALA A 282 -6.78 -16.89 -2.19
C ALA A 282 -5.99 -16.01 -3.16
N GLN A 283 -4.85 -15.50 -2.67
CA GLN A 283 -3.78 -14.88 -3.45
C GLN A 283 -2.50 -15.67 -3.18
N ARG A 284 -1.94 -16.28 -4.22
CA ARG A 284 -0.82 -17.22 -4.11
C ARG A 284 0.39 -16.70 -4.87
N ILE A 285 1.57 -16.86 -4.28
CA ILE A 285 2.84 -16.68 -4.97
C ILE A 285 3.64 -17.98 -4.86
N THR A 286 4.03 -18.52 -6.00
CA THR A 286 5.16 -19.44 -6.10
C THR A 286 6.39 -18.65 -6.50
N LEU A 287 7.33 -18.51 -5.56
CA LEU A 287 8.60 -17.83 -5.73
C LEU A 287 9.65 -18.83 -6.20
N THR A 288 10.25 -18.60 -7.37
CA THR A 288 11.46 -19.31 -7.80
C THR A 288 12.61 -18.32 -7.89
N ARG A 289 13.72 -18.61 -7.21
CA ARG A 289 14.99 -17.87 -7.36
C ARG A 289 15.89 -18.65 -8.32
N THR A 290 16.19 -18.07 -9.48
CA THR A 290 17.02 -18.71 -10.51
C THR A 290 18.49 -18.69 -10.13
N GLY A 291 19.30 -19.61 -10.66
CA GLY A 291 20.75 -19.62 -10.43
C GLY A 291 21.48 -18.49 -11.17
N PRO A 292 22.74 -18.18 -10.81
CA PRO A 292 23.57 -17.22 -11.55
C PRO A 292 23.87 -17.67 -12.99
N ASP A 293 23.81 -18.98 -13.25
CA ASP A 293 24.03 -19.58 -14.58
C ASP A 293 22.76 -19.66 -15.45
N ASP A 294 21.65 -19.07 -15.00
CA ASP A 294 20.41 -19.03 -15.78
C ASP A 294 20.62 -18.21 -17.08
N PRO A 295 20.19 -18.73 -18.25
CA PRO A 295 20.43 -18.07 -19.54
C PRO A 295 19.79 -16.69 -19.66
N ASP A 296 18.71 -16.43 -18.91
CA ASP A 296 18.01 -15.15 -18.89
C ASP A 296 18.46 -14.28 -17.69
N GLY A 297 19.50 -14.72 -16.96
CA GLY A 297 20.09 -14.04 -15.82
C GLY A 297 19.41 -14.36 -14.48
N GLU A 298 20.14 -14.06 -13.41
CA GLU A 298 19.67 -14.20 -12.02
C GLU A 298 18.48 -13.27 -11.75
N ARG A 299 17.34 -13.86 -11.33
CA ARG A 299 16.09 -13.14 -11.07
C ARG A 299 15.17 -13.93 -10.12
N LEU A 300 14.13 -13.25 -9.67
CA LEU A 300 12.98 -13.86 -9.00
C LEU A 300 11.86 -14.06 -10.02
N ILE A 301 11.29 -15.25 -10.04
CA ILE A 301 10.06 -15.55 -10.78
C ILE A 301 8.94 -15.63 -9.76
N LEU A 302 7.92 -14.78 -9.92
CA LEU A 302 6.71 -14.74 -9.11
C LEU A 302 5.55 -15.30 -9.95
N ASP A 303 5.15 -16.52 -9.67
CA ASP A 303 4.03 -17.18 -10.35
C ASP A 303 2.77 -17.11 -9.50
N PHE A 304 1.71 -16.49 -10.06
CA PHE A 304 0.43 -16.25 -9.40
C PHE A 304 -0.61 -17.36 -9.64
N ALA A 305 -0.22 -18.48 -10.27
CA ALA A 305 -1.09 -19.64 -10.42
C ALA A 305 -1.61 -20.14 -9.07
N GLY A 306 -2.93 -20.35 -8.98
CA GLY A 306 -3.63 -20.67 -7.73
C GLY A 306 -4.31 -19.46 -7.07
N THR A 307 -4.12 -18.25 -7.60
CA THR A 307 -4.96 -17.10 -7.26
C THR A 307 -6.42 -17.38 -7.62
N SER A 308 -7.34 -16.99 -6.73
CA SER A 308 -8.77 -17.27 -6.87
C SER A 308 -9.39 -16.59 -8.10
N PRO A 309 -10.52 -17.12 -8.59
CA PRO A 309 -11.31 -16.45 -9.62
C PRO A 309 -11.67 -15.02 -9.22
N GLN A 310 -11.90 -14.18 -10.23
CA GLN A 310 -12.42 -12.83 -10.08
C GLN A 310 -13.62 -12.82 -9.13
N ALA A 311 -13.63 -11.86 -8.20
CA ALA A 311 -14.75 -11.68 -7.27
C ALA A 311 -15.94 -11.03 -7.97
N ARG A 312 -17.14 -11.23 -7.43
CA ARG A 312 -18.33 -10.50 -7.89
C ARG A 312 -18.28 -9.06 -7.38
N GLY A 313 -17.81 -8.88 -6.16
CA GLY A 313 -17.60 -7.58 -5.54
C GLY A 313 -16.26 -6.89 -5.86
N PRO A 314 -15.98 -5.71 -5.28
CA PRO A 314 -14.94 -4.78 -5.72
C PRO A 314 -13.48 -5.14 -5.36
N ILE A 315 -13.21 -6.37 -4.90
CA ILE A 315 -11.87 -6.81 -4.49
C ILE A 315 -11.05 -7.35 -5.68
N ASN A 316 -11.05 -6.66 -6.83
CA ASN A 316 -10.28 -7.06 -8.00
C ASN A 316 -9.18 -6.04 -8.33
N HIS A 317 -8.06 -6.48 -8.90
CA HIS A 317 -6.93 -5.63 -9.23
C HIS A 317 -6.37 -5.94 -10.63
N CYS A 318 -6.25 -4.92 -11.49
CA CYS A 318 -5.67 -5.02 -12.83
C CYS A 318 -4.13 -5.15 -12.81
N GLY A 319 -3.59 -6.13 -12.11
CA GLY A 319 -2.15 -6.27 -11.84
C GLY A 319 -1.33 -6.82 -13.02
N ASP A 320 -1.98 -7.47 -13.99
CA ASP A 320 -1.34 -8.15 -15.10
C ASP A 320 -0.93 -7.24 -16.27
N TYR A 321 -1.41 -6.00 -16.28
CA TYR A 321 -1.10 -5.06 -17.35
C TYR A 321 0.39 -4.72 -17.40
N SER A 322 0.88 -4.48 -18.62
CA SER A 322 2.30 -4.13 -18.86
C SER A 322 3.26 -5.11 -18.16
N ASP A 323 2.98 -6.42 -18.22
CA ASP A 323 3.77 -7.49 -17.57
C ASP A 323 4.02 -7.26 -16.06
N GLY A 324 3.08 -6.60 -15.38
CA GLY A 324 3.15 -6.29 -13.96
C GLY A 324 4.23 -5.27 -13.60
N VAL A 325 4.69 -4.40 -14.53
CA VAL A 325 5.73 -3.39 -14.25
C VAL A 325 5.41 -2.53 -13.02
N PHE A 326 4.15 -2.11 -12.86
CA PHE A 326 3.70 -1.41 -11.66
C PHE A 326 3.80 -2.31 -10.42
N LEU A 327 3.24 -3.53 -10.50
CA LEU A 327 3.21 -4.48 -9.39
C LEU A 327 4.61 -4.92 -8.94
N LYS A 328 5.59 -5.04 -9.85
CA LYS A 328 7.00 -5.33 -9.50
C LYS A 328 7.59 -4.26 -8.60
N LYS A 329 7.40 -2.99 -8.97
CA LYS A 329 7.85 -1.83 -8.17
C LYS A 329 7.06 -1.72 -6.87
N TRP A 330 5.79 -2.11 -6.86
CA TRP A 330 4.96 -2.16 -5.65
C TRP A 330 5.46 -3.19 -4.63
N LEU A 331 5.82 -4.39 -5.08
CA LEU A 331 6.22 -5.50 -4.21
C LEU A 331 7.71 -5.48 -3.80
N ALA A 332 8.60 -4.97 -4.65
CA ALA A 332 10.05 -4.96 -4.41
C ALA A 332 10.52 -4.29 -3.09
N PRO A 333 9.84 -3.27 -2.51
CA PRO A 333 10.20 -2.73 -1.20
C PRO A 333 10.21 -3.77 -0.08
N ILE A 334 9.35 -4.81 -0.14
CA ILE A 334 9.34 -5.89 0.87
C ILE A 334 10.69 -6.61 0.92
N LEU A 335 11.36 -6.75 -0.22
CA LEU A 335 12.65 -7.44 -0.30
C LEU A 335 13.77 -6.69 0.45
N ARG A 336 13.61 -5.38 0.73
CA ARG A 336 14.59 -4.60 1.50
C ARG A 336 14.79 -5.13 2.92
N ASN A 337 13.80 -5.84 3.48
CA ASN A 337 13.92 -6.50 4.78
C ASN A 337 15.04 -7.57 4.84
N LEU A 338 15.56 -7.99 3.68
CA LEU A 338 16.71 -8.89 3.57
C LEU A 338 18.07 -8.18 3.63
N ALA A 339 18.08 -6.84 3.67
CA ALA A 339 19.31 -6.07 3.83
C ALA A 339 20.04 -6.49 5.12
N GLU A 340 21.35 -6.26 5.16
CA GLU A 340 22.20 -6.71 6.27
C GLU A 340 21.84 -6.05 7.61
N SER A 341 21.34 -4.82 7.58
CA SER A 341 20.89 -4.09 8.76
C SER A 341 19.65 -3.22 8.47
N PRO A 342 18.91 -2.80 9.51
CA PRO A 342 17.78 -1.88 9.36
C PRO A 342 18.17 -0.51 8.77
N GLU A 343 19.36 -0.01 9.09
CA GLU A 343 19.88 1.24 8.53
C GLU A 343 20.10 1.08 7.03
N ARG A 344 20.71 -0.03 6.61
CA ARG A 344 20.92 -0.29 5.18
C ARG A 344 19.60 -0.50 4.45
N MET A 345 18.63 -1.17 5.06
CA MET A 345 17.27 -1.32 4.52
C MET A 345 16.64 0.05 4.18
N ALA A 346 16.83 1.06 5.03
CA ALA A 346 16.26 2.40 4.85
C ALA A 346 16.92 3.19 3.70
N GLU A 347 18.14 2.83 3.30
CA GLU A 347 18.90 3.47 2.21
C GLU A 347 18.63 2.87 0.82
N LEU A 348 17.99 1.69 0.76
CA LEU A 348 17.70 1.03 -0.51
C LEU A 348 16.47 1.66 -1.16
N ASP A 349 16.64 2.27 -2.33
CA ASP A 349 15.55 2.81 -3.13
C ASP A 349 15.01 1.80 -4.16
N VAL A 350 13.72 1.94 -4.53
CA VAL A 350 13.07 1.12 -5.57
C VAL A 350 12.64 2.04 -6.69
N ASN A 351 13.38 1.97 -7.80
CA ASN A 351 13.05 2.62 -9.06
C ASN A 351 12.93 1.55 -10.16
N GLU A 352 12.93 1.93 -11.43
CA GLU A 352 12.80 0.96 -12.54
C GLU A 352 13.87 -0.14 -12.56
N GLY A 353 15.03 0.06 -11.90
CA GLY A 353 16.13 -0.90 -11.86
C GLY A 353 15.81 -2.25 -11.21
N VAL A 354 14.72 -2.36 -10.44
CA VAL A 354 14.28 -3.65 -9.87
C VAL A 354 13.48 -4.50 -10.87
N VAL A 355 12.86 -3.88 -11.87
CA VAL A 355 11.98 -4.55 -12.84
C VAL A 355 12.65 -5.70 -13.59
N PRO A 356 13.90 -5.58 -14.11
CA PRO A 356 14.55 -6.70 -14.79
C PRO A 356 14.93 -7.86 -13.86
N LEU A 357 14.93 -7.66 -12.53
CA LEU A 357 15.24 -8.70 -11.55
C LEU A 357 14.02 -9.52 -11.13
N ILE A 358 12.83 -9.18 -11.64
CA ILE A 358 11.57 -9.81 -11.28
C ILE A 358 10.79 -10.17 -12.55
N GLU A 359 10.54 -11.45 -12.75
CA GLU A 359 9.60 -11.99 -13.72
C GLU A 359 8.27 -12.26 -13.00
N MET A 360 7.15 -11.85 -13.59
CA MET A 360 5.81 -12.14 -13.07
C MET A 360 5.05 -12.98 -14.08
N ARG A 361 4.42 -14.06 -13.60
CA ARG A 361 3.58 -14.95 -14.41
C ARG A 361 2.17 -14.90 -13.88
N PHE A 362 1.25 -14.42 -14.71
CA PHE A 362 -0.14 -14.24 -14.34
C PHE A 362 -0.99 -15.41 -14.82
N PRO A 363 -2.02 -15.82 -14.07
CA PRO A 363 -3.03 -16.73 -14.58
C PRO A 363 -3.81 -16.06 -15.74
N PRO A 364 -4.52 -16.83 -16.56
CA PRO A 364 -5.37 -16.28 -17.62
C PRO A 364 -6.38 -15.24 -17.07
N PRO A 365 -6.90 -14.35 -17.94
CA PRO A 365 -8.01 -13.44 -17.60
C PRO A 365 -9.14 -14.10 -16.80
N GLY A 366 -9.62 -13.42 -15.76
CA GLY A 366 -10.74 -13.88 -14.91
C GLY A 366 -10.35 -14.29 -13.49
N THR A 367 -9.22 -13.79 -12.97
CA THR A 367 -8.82 -13.94 -11.56
C THR A 367 -8.82 -12.61 -10.81
N LEU A 368 -8.60 -12.64 -9.49
CA LEU A 368 -8.47 -11.42 -8.68
C LEU A 368 -7.38 -10.46 -9.18
N LEU A 369 -6.35 -10.97 -9.87
CA LEU A 369 -5.23 -10.17 -10.42
C LEU A 369 -5.32 -9.92 -11.92
N THR A 370 -6.28 -10.56 -12.60
CA THR A 370 -6.50 -10.45 -14.05
C THR A 370 -7.98 -10.18 -14.40
N PRO A 371 -8.67 -9.27 -13.70
CA PRO A 371 -10.12 -9.10 -13.82
C PRO A 371 -10.53 -8.66 -15.22
N VAL A 372 -11.72 -9.05 -15.66
CA VAL A 372 -12.27 -8.70 -16.98
C VAL A 372 -13.22 -7.53 -16.82
N PHE A 373 -13.02 -6.46 -17.60
CA PHE A 373 -13.96 -5.33 -17.66
C PHE A 373 -15.39 -5.84 -17.93
N PRO A 374 -16.42 -5.37 -17.18
CA PRO A 374 -16.42 -4.21 -16.29
C PRO A 374 -16.33 -4.56 -14.79
N ALA A 375 -15.51 -5.55 -14.38
CA ALA A 375 -15.42 -5.92 -12.97
C ALA A 375 -15.07 -4.71 -12.06
N PRO A 376 -15.67 -4.61 -10.87
CA PRO A 376 -15.41 -3.56 -9.90
C PRO A 376 -14.03 -3.75 -9.25
N THR A 377 -13.30 -2.67 -8.98
CA THR A 377 -11.93 -2.69 -8.42
C THR A 377 -11.75 -1.77 -7.21
N ASN A 378 -12.81 -1.18 -6.68
CA ASN A 378 -12.71 -0.15 -5.67
C ASN A 378 -12.00 -0.59 -4.37
N ALA A 379 -12.27 -1.81 -3.91
CA ALA A 379 -11.64 -2.44 -2.74
C ALA A 379 -10.36 -3.22 -3.11
N ARG A 380 -9.70 -2.88 -4.24
CA ARG A 380 -8.41 -3.48 -4.66
C ARG A 380 -7.33 -3.44 -3.59
N THR A 381 -7.43 -2.53 -2.61
CA THR A 381 -6.50 -2.40 -1.49
C THR A 381 -6.37 -3.72 -0.73
N PHE A 382 -7.45 -4.49 -0.61
CA PHE A 382 -7.44 -5.79 0.06
C PHE A 382 -6.62 -6.84 -0.70
N VAL A 383 -6.51 -6.69 -2.02
CA VAL A 383 -5.70 -7.57 -2.86
C VAL A 383 -4.27 -7.06 -2.93
N ILE A 384 -4.06 -5.84 -3.39
CA ILE A 384 -2.71 -5.34 -3.67
C ILE A 384 -1.83 -5.22 -2.41
N LEU A 385 -2.41 -4.91 -1.24
CA LEU A 385 -1.66 -4.89 0.02
C LEU A 385 -1.46 -6.29 0.57
N ARG A 386 -2.42 -7.20 0.37
CA ARG A 386 -2.24 -8.59 0.76
C ARG A 386 -1.10 -9.25 0.01
N LEU A 387 -0.86 -8.89 -1.26
CA LEU A 387 0.32 -9.37 -1.99
C LEU A 387 1.67 -8.96 -1.35
N LEU A 388 1.74 -7.85 -0.60
CA LEU A 388 2.93 -7.52 0.19
C LEU A 388 3.18 -8.58 1.26
N GLY A 389 2.13 -8.97 1.98
CA GLY A 389 2.15 -10.05 2.97
C GLY A 389 2.43 -11.41 2.33
N VAL A 390 1.83 -11.72 1.16
CA VAL A 390 2.10 -13.00 0.45
C VAL A 390 3.55 -13.10 -0.01
N LEU A 391 4.12 -12.01 -0.53
CA LEU A 391 5.54 -11.97 -0.87
C LEU A 391 6.42 -12.11 0.38
N ALA A 392 6.10 -11.40 1.46
CA ALA A 392 6.82 -11.53 2.72
C ALA A 392 6.77 -12.97 3.25
N GLY A 393 5.60 -13.62 3.26
CA GLY A 393 5.43 -15.00 3.71
C GLY A 393 6.20 -16.01 2.87
N VAL A 394 6.12 -15.95 1.53
CA VAL A 394 6.87 -16.89 0.68
C VAL A 394 8.39 -16.67 0.81
N VAL A 395 8.85 -15.43 0.98
CA VAL A 395 10.27 -15.16 1.26
C VAL A 395 10.64 -15.64 2.65
N ALA A 396 9.79 -15.44 3.67
CA ALA A 396 10.02 -15.92 5.03
C ALA A 396 10.28 -17.44 5.05
N LYS A 397 9.55 -18.23 4.25
CA LYS A 397 9.87 -19.65 4.06
C LYS A 397 11.26 -19.87 3.46
N ALA A 398 11.57 -19.16 2.39
CA ALA A 398 12.84 -19.30 1.69
C ALA A 398 14.06 -18.94 2.56
N VAL A 399 13.89 -18.04 3.54
CA VAL A 399 14.98 -17.54 4.39
C VAL A 399 14.86 -17.94 5.87
N ASP A 400 14.08 -18.99 6.16
CA ASP A 400 13.84 -19.50 7.53
C ASP A 400 13.44 -18.40 8.53
N GLY A 401 12.43 -17.63 8.16
CA GLY A 401 11.79 -16.63 9.01
C GLY A 401 12.61 -15.36 9.21
N ARG A 402 13.71 -15.14 8.48
CA ARG A 402 14.41 -13.84 8.43
C ARG A 402 13.62 -12.78 7.63
N MET A 403 12.37 -12.59 8.01
CA MET A 403 11.41 -11.66 7.44
C MET A 403 10.42 -11.27 8.55
N PRO A 404 9.87 -10.04 8.57
CA PRO A 404 8.82 -9.69 9.51
C PRO A 404 7.57 -10.54 9.34
N ALA A 405 6.79 -10.62 10.41
CA ALA A 405 5.41 -11.12 10.37
C ALA A 405 4.50 -10.18 9.55
N ASP A 406 3.22 -10.53 9.42
CA ASP A 406 2.28 -9.69 8.70
C ASP A 406 1.98 -8.37 9.39
N GLN A 407 1.54 -7.40 8.61
CA GLN A 407 1.16 -6.07 9.06
C GLN A 407 -0.26 -5.70 8.65
N GLU A 408 -0.74 -4.59 9.21
CA GLU A 408 -2.02 -4.00 8.86
C GLU A 408 -2.19 -3.72 7.35
N THR A 409 -3.44 -3.59 6.91
CA THR A 409 -3.81 -3.16 5.55
C THR A 409 -4.73 -1.95 5.62
N ILE A 410 -4.64 -1.06 4.62
CA ILE A 410 -5.47 0.15 4.51
C ILE A 410 -6.96 -0.16 4.68
N ARG A 411 -7.60 0.63 5.54
CA ARG A 411 -9.02 0.62 5.85
C ARG A 411 -9.52 2.05 5.75
N TYR A 412 -10.72 2.22 5.25
CA TYR A 412 -11.39 3.51 5.22
C TYR A 412 -12.56 3.44 6.18
N THR A 413 -12.58 4.35 7.14
CA THR A 413 -13.76 4.57 7.96
C THR A 413 -14.20 6.00 7.79
N GLY A 414 -15.48 6.27 7.96
CA GLY A 414 -15.99 7.61 7.75
C GLY A 414 -17.36 7.82 8.34
N VAL A 415 -17.73 9.09 8.42
CA VAL A 415 -19.07 9.52 8.74
C VAL A 415 -19.51 10.59 7.75
N TYR A 416 -20.75 10.52 7.33
CA TYR A 416 -21.34 11.52 6.45
C TYR A 416 -22.78 11.82 6.87
N GLY A 417 -23.26 12.98 6.44
CA GLY A 417 -24.58 13.49 6.81
C GLY A 417 -24.63 14.99 6.62
N GLU A 418 -25.39 15.66 7.49
CA GLU A 418 -25.44 17.12 7.53
C GLU A 418 -24.71 17.64 8.76
N ASP A 419 -23.98 18.75 8.61
CA ASP A 419 -23.34 19.46 9.72
C ASP A 419 -24.37 20.20 10.60
N LEU A 420 -23.88 20.95 11.59
CA LEU A 420 -24.73 21.73 12.51
C LEU A 420 -25.47 22.88 11.80
N GLU A 421 -24.99 23.34 10.65
CA GLU A 421 -25.61 24.37 9.82
C GLU A 421 -26.51 23.78 8.71
N GLY A 422 -26.64 22.46 8.62
CA GLY A 422 -27.46 21.77 7.63
C GLY A 422 -26.80 21.60 6.26
N ARG A 423 -25.47 21.73 6.15
CA ARG A 423 -24.72 21.49 4.91
C ARG A 423 -24.26 20.03 4.87
N PRO A 424 -24.23 19.38 3.68
CA PRO A 424 -23.70 18.04 3.57
C PRO A 424 -22.20 18.03 3.88
N TYR A 425 -21.75 16.96 4.54
CA TYR A 425 -20.33 16.69 4.75
C TYR A 425 -20.00 15.22 4.52
N LEU A 426 -18.74 14.97 4.20
CA LEU A 426 -18.12 13.66 4.17
C LEU A 426 -16.81 13.76 4.95
N MET A 427 -16.70 13.00 6.04
CA MET A 427 -15.45 12.77 6.74
C MET A 427 -15.01 11.35 6.44
N ARG A 428 -13.79 11.20 5.95
CA ARG A 428 -13.12 9.91 5.80
C ARG A 428 -11.77 9.97 6.48
N GLU A 429 -11.38 8.83 7.03
CA GLU A 429 -10.11 8.66 7.69
C GLU A 429 -9.54 7.28 7.35
N VAL A 430 -8.25 7.27 7.01
CA VAL A 430 -7.44 6.06 6.98
C VAL A 430 -6.78 5.94 8.34
N LEU A 431 -7.20 4.99 9.15
CA LEU A 431 -6.51 4.63 10.38
C LEU A 431 -5.58 3.47 10.09
N GLY A 432 -4.29 3.68 10.36
CA GLY A 432 -3.29 2.63 10.29
C GLY A 432 -3.49 1.52 11.33
N GLY A 433 -2.48 0.69 11.50
CA GLY A 433 -2.53 -0.44 12.43
C GLY A 433 -1.14 -0.89 12.86
N GLY A 434 -1.05 -2.08 13.42
CA GLY A 434 0.24 -2.63 13.84
C GLY A 434 1.09 -3.14 12.69
N SER A 435 2.40 -2.86 12.73
CA SER A 435 3.37 -3.56 11.85
C SER A 435 3.66 -4.97 12.35
N GLY A 436 4.15 -5.86 11.49
CA GLY A 436 4.61 -7.17 11.93
C GLY A 436 5.81 -7.11 12.88
N GLY A 437 5.85 -8.04 13.84
CA GLY A 437 7.05 -8.32 14.62
C GLY A 437 8.21 -8.67 13.70
N ARG A 438 9.37 -8.09 13.94
CA ARG A 438 10.57 -8.30 13.12
C ARG A 438 11.45 -9.33 13.82
N TYR A 439 12.24 -10.08 13.07
CA TYR A 439 13.18 -11.07 13.62
C TYR A 439 14.29 -10.47 14.50
N TYR A 440 14.33 -9.14 14.65
CA TYR A 440 15.31 -8.39 15.43
C TYR A 440 14.69 -7.32 16.35
N ALA A 441 13.37 -7.10 16.29
CA ALA A 441 12.69 -6.04 17.05
C ALA A 441 11.17 -6.22 17.05
N ASP A 442 10.49 -5.69 18.06
CA ASP A 442 9.01 -5.58 18.05
C ASP A 442 8.52 -4.81 16.81
N GLY A 443 7.29 -5.03 16.41
CA GLY A 443 6.61 -4.22 15.42
C GLY A 443 6.35 -2.80 15.93
N GLU A 444 6.33 -1.85 15.01
CA GLU A 444 5.91 -0.48 15.28
C GLU A 444 4.39 -0.44 15.48
N ASP A 445 3.96 0.23 16.55
CA ASP A 445 2.54 0.41 16.82
C ASP A 445 1.97 1.51 15.91
N THR A 446 0.75 1.33 15.41
CA THR A 446 -0.03 2.38 14.74
C THR A 446 0.63 3.04 13.51
N ILE A 447 1.25 2.22 12.65
CA ILE A 447 1.85 2.67 11.39
C ILE A 447 0.82 2.80 10.26
N HIS A 448 1.17 3.62 9.26
CA HIS A 448 0.50 3.65 7.97
C HIS A 448 1.42 3.02 6.92
N VAL A 449 0.92 2.04 6.16
CA VAL A 449 1.70 1.41 5.08
C VAL A 449 2.05 2.40 3.96
N VAL A 450 1.19 3.38 3.72
CA VAL A 450 1.43 4.48 2.78
C VAL A 450 2.44 5.47 3.42
N PRO A 451 3.66 5.63 2.87
CA PRO A 451 4.73 6.41 3.52
C PRO A 451 4.33 7.86 3.73
N ASP A 452 4.62 8.49 4.87
CA ASP A 452 4.23 9.88 5.17
C ASP A 452 2.71 10.16 5.28
N SER A 453 1.84 9.15 5.13
CA SER A 453 0.43 9.30 5.48
C SER A 453 0.23 9.48 6.97
N ARG A 454 -0.84 10.17 7.34
CA ARG A 454 -1.12 10.61 8.71
C ARG A 454 -2.58 10.38 9.07
N ASN A 455 -2.84 10.16 10.36
CA ASN A 455 -4.19 10.23 10.90
C ASN A 455 -4.68 11.69 10.96
N LEU A 456 -5.99 11.89 11.08
CA LEU A 456 -6.55 13.23 11.18
C LEU A 456 -6.42 13.76 12.62
N PRO A 457 -5.93 15.00 12.82
CA PRO A 457 -5.86 15.59 14.16
C PRO A 457 -7.25 15.74 14.79
N THR A 458 -7.41 15.34 16.05
CA THR A 458 -8.68 15.42 16.78
C THR A 458 -9.29 16.81 16.73
N GLU A 459 -8.55 17.85 17.13
CA GLU A 459 -9.03 19.23 17.15
C GLU A 459 -9.50 19.72 15.78
N PHE A 460 -8.84 19.28 14.70
CA PHE A 460 -9.24 19.59 13.34
C PHE A 460 -10.58 18.93 13.00
N THR A 461 -10.73 17.64 13.32
CA THR A 461 -11.96 16.91 13.02
C THR A 461 -13.17 17.44 13.80
N GLU A 462 -13.02 17.75 15.09
CA GLU A 462 -14.11 18.30 15.92
C GLU A 462 -14.51 19.72 15.53
N ALA A 463 -13.59 20.51 14.98
CA ALA A 463 -13.90 21.85 14.48
C ALA A 463 -14.68 21.83 13.15
N ARG A 464 -14.63 20.72 12.41
CA ARG A 464 -15.18 20.62 11.05
C ARG A 464 -16.42 19.74 10.94
N PHE A 465 -16.55 18.73 11.80
CA PHE A 465 -17.59 17.71 11.69
C PHE A 465 -18.41 17.61 12.99
N PRO A 466 -19.70 17.22 12.92
CA PRO A 466 -20.61 17.22 14.07
C PRO A 466 -20.41 15.99 14.98
N PHE A 467 -19.20 15.81 15.50
CA PHE A 467 -18.87 14.76 16.48
C PHE A 467 -17.80 15.23 17.46
N ARG A 468 -17.55 14.42 18.50
CA ARG A 468 -16.41 14.56 19.43
C ARG A 468 -15.62 13.27 19.49
N VAL A 469 -14.30 13.36 19.52
CA VAL A 469 -13.42 12.22 19.74
C VAL A 469 -13.21 12.08 21.25
N GLU A 470 -13.85 11.08 21.86
CA GLU A 470 -13.76 10.86 23.32
C GLU A 470 -12.46 10.19 23.74
N SER A 471 -11.89 9.38 22.84
CA SER A 471 -10.62 8.69 23.06
C SER A 471 -9.92 8.40 21.73
N LEU A 472 -8.59 8.49 21.74
CA LEU A 472 -7.70 7.96 20.72
C LEU A 472 -6.48 7.37 21.44
N SER A 473 -6.37 6.04 21.44
CA SER A 473 -5.34 5.30 22.17
C SER A 473 -4.81 4.12 21.37
N LEU A 474 -3.79 3.43 21.90
CA LEU A 474 -3.43 2.11 21.41
C LEU A 474 -4.51 1.09 21.80
N ALA A 475 -4.83 0.17 20.89
CA ALA A 475 -5.69 -0.96 21.17
C ALA A 475 -4.88 -2.02 21.93
N VAL A 476 -4.94 -1.96 23.27
CA VAL A 476 -4.26 -2.92 24.18
C VAL A 476 -4.52 -4.36 23.72
N ASP A 477 -3.47 -5.21 23.75
CA ASP A 477 -3.50 -6.63 23.35
C ASP A 477 -3.84 -6.90 21.87
N SER A 478 -3.84 -5.87 21.01
CA SER A 478 -4.11 -6.06 19.57
C SER A 478 -2.93 -6.67 18.81
N GLY A 479 -1.70 -6.38 19.23
CA GLY A 479 -0.49 -6.90 18.61
C GLY A 479 -0.29 -8.40 18.87
N GLY A 480 0.07 -9.15 17.84
CA GLY A 480 0.29 -10.59 17.92
C GLY A 480 1.44 -10.93 18.89
N PRO A 481 1.21 -11.82 19.87
CA PRO A 481 2.27 -12.29 20.75
C PRO A 481 3.43 -12.94 20.00
N GLY A 482 4.67 -12.67 20.42
CA GLY A 482 5.87 -13.31 19.90
C GLY A 482 7.07 -13.00 20.77
N GLU A 483 8.22 -13.63 20.48
CA GLU A 483 9.51 -13.16 21.03
C GLU A 483 9.65 -11.66 20.77
N PHE A 484 9.36 -11.28 19.53
CA PHE A 484 9.10 -9.91 19.11
C PHE A 484 7.61 -9.74 18.79
N ARG A 485 6.95 -8.87 19.54
CA ARG A 485 5.49 -8.63 19.46
C ARG A 485 5.16 -7.89 18.17
N GLY A 486 4.03 -8.19 17.53
CA GLY A 486 3.47 -7.35 16.48
C GLY A 486 3.01 -6.00 17.03
N GLY A 487 3.10 -4.93 16.25
CA GLY A 487 2.62 -3.61 16.63
C GLY A 487 1.14 -3.60 17.02
N LEU A 488 0.73 -2.68 17.89
CA LEU A 488 -0.68 -2.46 18.24
C LEU A 488 -1.39 -1.61 17.17
N GLY A 489 -2.69 -1.84 17.04
CA GLY A 489 -3.60 -0.94 16.31
C GLY A 489 -4.06 0.24 17.15
N TYR A 490 -4.91 1.08 16.55
CA TYR A 490 -5.62 2.19 17.19
C TYR A 490 -6.91 1.71 17.87
N GLU A 491 -7.31 2.40 18.93
CA GLU A 491 -8.66 2.40 19.45
C GLU A 491 -9.19 3.84 19.50
N LYS A 492 -10.22 4.14 18.70
CA LYS A 492 -10.80 5.48 18.56
C LYS A 492 -12.29 5.45 18.88
N HIS A 493 -12.74 6.39 19.71
CA HIS A 493 -14.13 6.52 20.13
C HIS A 493 -14.68 7.87 19.66
N ILE A 494 -15.74 7.86 18.86
CA ILE A 494 -16.35 9.05 18.26
C ILE A 494 -17.80 9.16 18.72
N ARG A 495 -18.13 10.18 19.52
CA ARG A 495 -19.51 10.49 19.89
C ARG A 495 -20.14 11.41 18.85
N MET A 496 -21.23 10.95 18.22
CA MET A 496 -21.97 11.77 17.25
C MET A 496 -22.79 12.85 17.95
N LEU A 497 -22.76 14.09 17.44
CA LEU A 497 -23.55 15.22 17.96
C LEU A 497 -24.84 15.46 17.17
N LYS A 498 -24.94 14.88 15.97
CA LYS A 498 -26.10 14.90 15.09
C LYS A 498 -26.22 13.52 14.43
N ASP A 499 -27.44 13.15 14.06
CA ASP A 499 -27.69 11.91 13.31
C ASP A 499 -26.85 11.89 12.03
N ALA A 500 -26.24 10.75 11.74
CA ALA A 500 -25.33 10.57 10.62
C ALA A 500 -25.35 9.12 10.13
N HIS A 501 -24.54 8.85 9.12
CA HIS A 501 -24.26 7.51 8.63
C HIS A 501 -22.78 7.21 8.78
N PHE A 502 -22.46 6.05 9.34
CA PHE A 502 -21.13 5.49 9.39
C PHE A 502 -20.88 4.62 8.17
N MET A 503 -19.65 4.67 7.66
CA MET A 503 -19.18 3.80 6.60
C MET A 503 -17.85 3.16 6.96
N SER A 504 -17.65 1.94 6.50
CA SER A 504 -16.43 1.16 6.65
C SER A 504 -16.16 0.40 5.35
N ILE A 505 -14.96 0.57 4.81
CA ILE A 505 -14.39 -0.29 3.79
C ILE A 505 -13.11 -0.87 4.39
N ALA A 506 -13.25 -2.01 5.06
CA ALA A 506 -12.18 -2.67 5.78
C ALA A 506 -12.14 -4.18 5.50
N ASP A 507 -10.96 -4.75 5.71
CA ASP A 507 -10.66 -6.19 5.66
C ASP A 507 -9.95 -6.59 6.98
N ARG A 508 -9.59 -7.85 7.18
CA ARG A 508 -8.99 -8.37 8.43
C ARG A 508 -9.91 -8.20 9.65
N SER A 509 -11.22 -8.33 9.44
CA SER A 509 -12.27 -8.39 10.46
C SER A 509 -12.61 -9.82 10.88
N ILE A 510 -12.33 -10.80 10.01
CA ILE A 510 -12.46 -12.23 10.29
C ILE A 510 -11.06 -12.83 10.45
N LEU A 511 -10.24 -12.73 9.40
CA LEU A 511 -8.84 -13.10 9.37
C LEU A 511 -7.98 -12.04 10.07
N SER A 512 -6.83 -12.44 10.57
CA SER A 512 -5.91 -11.55 11.28
C SER A 512 -4.56 -11.46 10.58
N CYS A 513 -3.78 -10.44 10.91
CA CYS A 513 -2.39 -10.36 10.49
C CYS A 513 -1.64 -11.57 11.07
N TRP A 514 -1.09 -12.42 10.21
CA TRP A 514 -0.50 -13.69 10.61
C TRP A 514 0.83 -13.51 11.34
N GLY A 515 1.06 -14.36 12.34
CA GLY A 515 2.35 -14.51 13.01
C GLY A 515 3.26 -15.50 12.29
N VAL A 516 4.56 -15.49 12.58
CA VAL A 516 5.54 -16.35 11.91
C VAL A 516 6.59 -16.92 12.88
N LYS A 517 7.09 -18.12 12.57
CA LYS A 517 8.14 -18.83 13.32
C LYS A 517 7.80 -18.98 14.80
N GLY A 518 6.56 -19.35 15.09
CA GLY A 518 6.01 -19.50 16.45
C GLY A 518 5.28 -18.27 16.99
N GLY A 519 5.46 -17.11 16.35
CA GLY A 519 4.69 -15.91 16.65
C GLY A 519 3.21 -16.09 16.32
N LYS A 520 2.35 -15.40 17.05
CA LYS A 520 0.89 -15.51 16.99
C LYS A 520 0.28 -14.39 16.16
N ALA A 521 -0.88 -14.65 15.58
CA ALA A 521 -1.62 -13.65 14.86
C ALA A 521 -2.03 -12.47 15.75
N GLY A 522 -2.14 -11.28 15.15
CA GLY A 522 -2.74 -10.10 15.80
C GLY A 522 -4.25 -10.25 16.01
N ARG A 523 -4.87 -9.24 16.62
CA ARG A 523 -6.33 -9.14 16.72
C ARG A 523 -6.94 -8.54 15.46
N PRO A 524 -8.15 -8.97 15.06
CA PRO A 524 -8.85 -8.45 13.90
C PRO A 524 -9.36 -7.02 14.13
N PHE A 525 -9.76 -6.38 13.04
CA PHE A 525 -10.47 -5.12 13.02
C PHE A 525 -11.89 -5.28 13.55
N GLN A 526 -12.36 -4.27 14.27
CA GLN A 526 -13.69 -4.28 14.87
C GLN A 526 -14.28 -2.87 14.90
N VAL A 527 -15.59 -2.78 14.61
CA VAL A 527 -16.37 -1.57 14.83
C VAL A 527 -17.60 -1.92 15.66
N THR A 528 -17.80 -1.17 16.75
CA THR A 528 -18.99 -1.27 17.59
C THR A 528 -19.68 0.09 17.64
N ILE A 529 -20.98 0.16 17.40
CA ILE A 529 -21.80 1.35 17.69
C ILE A 529 -22.46 1.18 19.05
N ASP A 530 -22.47 2.27 19.82
CA ASP A 530 -23.01 2.40 21.18
C ASP A 530 -22.46 1.35 22.19
N PRO A 531 -21.12 1.18 22.28
CA PRO A 531 -20.52 0.19 23.18
C PRO A 531 -20.91 0.45 24.65
N GLY A 532 -21.48 -0.56 25.31
CA GLY A 532 -22.01 -0.50 26.67
C GLY A 532 -23.36 0.23 26.79
N GLY A 533 -23.91 0.71 25.67
CA GLY A 533 -25.18 1.43 25.61
C GLY A 533 -26.37 0.53 25.25
N PRO A 534 -27.59 1.09 25.26
CA PRO A 534 -28.81 0.34 24.94
C PRO A 534 -28.93 -0.12 23.48
N ASN A 535 -28.16 0.47 22.55
CA ASN A 535 -28.19 0.15 21.12
C ASN A 535 -26.88 -0.51 20.64
N GLU A 536 -26.13 -1.13 21.55
CA GLU A 536 -24.85 -1.78 21.23
C GLU A 536 -25.01 -2.76 20.07
N ARG A 537 -24.19 -2.59 19.03
CA ARG A 537 -24.11 -3.52 17.91
C ARG A 537 -22.74 -3.49 17.24
N GLU A 538 -22.34 -4.65 16.75
CA GLU A 538 -21.20 -4.79 15.86
C GLU A 538 -21.59 -4.38 14.45
N VAL A 539 -20.67 -3.73 13.74
CA VAL A 539 -20.85 -3.28 12.37
C VAL A 539 -19.96 -4.13 11.45
N ASP A 540 -20.48 -4.50 10.29
CA ASP A 540 -19.70 -5.20 9.27
C ASP A 540 -18.52 -4.33 8.82
N ALA A 541 -17.39 -4.96 8.51
CA ALA A 541 -16.22 -4.28 7.99
C ALA A 541 -16.47 -3.62 6.63
N LEU A 542 -17.45 -4.13 5.87
CA LEU A 542 -17.95 -3.59 4.61
C LEU A 542 -19.37 -3.05 4.81
N ALA A 543 -19.47 -1.74 5.04
CA ALA A 543 -20.72 -1.05 5.32
C ALA A 543 -20.72 0.36 4.72
N ASP A 544 -21.78 0.74 4.00
CA ASP A 544 -21.82 2.00 3.25
C ASP A 544 -22.65 3.11 3.93
N ASP A 545 -23.61 2.76 4.81
CA ASP A 545 -24.64 3.70 5.29
C ASP A 545 -25.22 3.40 6.69
N GLU A 546 -24.43 2.78 7.57
CA GLU A 546 -24.87 2.38 8.92
C GLU A 546 -25.39 3.57 9.74
N PRO A 547 -26.68 3.62 10.10
CA PRO A 547 -27.25 4.78 10.77
C PRO A 547 -26.67 4.94 12.17
N VAL A 548 -26.31 6.16 12.57
CA VAL A 548 -25.83 6.47 13.92
C VAL A 548 -26.64 7.64 14.47
N THR A 549 -27.28 7.44 15.61
CA THR A 549 -28.12 8.46 16.25
C THR A 549 -27.25 9.42 17.07
N ALA A 550 -27.63 10.69 17.12
CA ALA A 550 -26.98 11.68 17.98
C ALA A 550 -26.88 11.16 19.44
N GLY A 551 -25.67 11.24 20.00
CA GLY A 551 -25.34 10.76 21.34
C GLY A 551 -24.71 9.36 21.37
N GLU A 552 -24.91 8.53 20.34
CA GLU A 552 -24.23 7.22 20.22
C GLU A 552 -22.73 7.40 19.97
N VAL A 553 -21.95 6.40 20.41
CA VAL A 553 -20.49 6.36 20.24
C VAL A 553 -20.12 5.29 19.23
N ILE A 554 -19.28 5.62 18.25
CA ILE A 554 -18.66 4.66 17.34
C ILE A 554 -17.28 4.33 17.91
N ARG A 555 -17.04 3.07 18.25
CA ARG A 555 -15.71 2.55 18.65
C ARG A 555 -15.10 1.80 17.47
N ILE A 556 -13.94 2.27 17.02
CA ILE A 556 -13.15 1.65 15.96
C ILE A 556 -11.87 1.09 16.59
N ARG A 557 -11.62 -0.21 16.42
CA ARG A 557 -10.37 -0.87 16.80
C ARG A 557 -9.67 -1.40 15.55
N THR A 558 -8.49 -0.89 15.24
CA THR A 558 -7.71 -1.39 14.10
C THR A 558 -6.87 -2.60 14.48
N THR A 559 -6.49 -3.39 13.48
CA THR A 559 -5.71 -4.62 13.67
C THR A 559 -4.34 -4.33 14.30
N GLY A 560 -3.88 -5.23 15.15
CA GLY A 560 -2.44 -5.34 15.40
C GLY A 560 -1.75 -6.20 14.35
N GLY A 561 -0.43 -6.05 14.24
CA GLY A 561 0.40 -6.89 13.37
C GLY A 561 0.62 -8.26 13.98
N GLY A 562 1.13 -9.21 13.18
CA GLY A 562 1.49 -10.54 13.68
C GLY A 562 2.76 -10.51 14.54
N GLY A 563 2.91 -11.46 15.45
CA GLY A 563 4.13 -11.66 16.23
C GLY A 563 5.18 -12.48 15.48
N TRP A 564 6.43 -12.33 15.89
CA TRP A 564 7.55 -13.13 15.39
C TRP A 564 8.21 -13.91 16.53
N GLY A 565 8.49 -15.20 16.31
CA GLY A 565 9.14 -16.05 17.31
C GLY A 565 8.19 -16.53 18.42
N ASP A 566 8.58 -17.56 19.16
CA ASP A 566 7.80 -18.09 20.27
C ASP A 566 7.60 -17.03 21.37
N PRO A 567 6.35 -16.68 21.76
CA PRO A 567 6.08 -15.76 22.87
C PRO A 567 6.79 -16.14 24.19
N LEU A 568 7.03 -17.43 24.45
CA LEU A 568 7.70 -17.90 25.65
C LEU A 568 9.22 -17.58 25.64
N ALA A 569 9.78 -17.21 24.49
CA ALA A 569 11.17 -16.74 24.37
C ALA A 569 11.34 -15.25 24.71
N ARG A 570 10.26 -14.45 24.72
CA ARG A 570 10.32 -13.03 25.10
C ARG A 570 10.86 -12.86 26.52
N THR A 571 11.72 -11.87 26.76
CA THR A 571 12.26 -11.63 28.10
C THR A 571 11.16 -11.15 29.06
N PRO A 572 11.08 -11.66 30.30
CA PRO A 572 10.07 -11.21 31.26
C PRO A 572 10.10 -9.70 31.52
N GLU A 573 11.28 -9.08 31.49
CA GLU A 573 11.44 -7.63 31.66
C GLU A 573 10.81 -6.84 30.52
N ALA A 574 10.90 -7.33 29.27
CA ALA A 574 10.23 -6.71 28.14
C ALA A 574 8.70 -6.80 28.28
N VAL A 575 8.18 -7.94 28.79
CA VAL A 575 6.74 -8.10 29.06
C VAL A 575 6.28 -7.14 30.17
N VAL A 576 7.02 -7.03 31.28
CA VAL A 576 6.70 -6.07 32.34
C VAL A 576 6.66 -4.65 31.78
N ARG A 577 7.65 -4.27 30.95
CA ARG A 577 7.68 -2.96 30.27
C ARG A 577 6.47 -2.75 29.37
N ASP A 578 6.07 -3.76 28.59
CA ASP A 578 4.89 -3.68 27.73
C ASP A 578 3.61 -3.48 28.55
N VAL A 579 3.52 -4.09 29.74
CA VAL A 579 2.40 -3.90 30.65
C VAL A 579 2.39 -2.50 31.24
N VAL A 580 3.54 -2.00 31.71
CA VAL A 580 3.68 -0.61 32.18
C VAL A 580 3.26 0.39 31.09
N TRP A 581 3.60 0.12 29.83
CA TRP A 581 3.23 0.94 28.68
C TRP A 581 1.80 0.71 28.17
N ARG A 582 1.02 -0.16 28.82
CA ARG A 582 -0.34 -0.52 28.42
C ARG A 582 -0.41 -1.03 26.97
N LYS A 583 0.61 -1.76 26.54
CA LYS A 583 0.60 -2.48 25.26
C LYS A 583 0.08 -3.90 25.43
N VAL A 584 0.43 -4.50 26.57
CA VAL A 584 0.01 -5.84 27.01
C VAL A 584 -0.75 -5.69 28.33
N SER A 585 -1.89 -6.36 28.49
CA SER A 585 -2.62 -6.39 29.76
C SER A 585 -1.93 -7.32 30.79
N PRO A 586 -2.15 -7.13 32.09
CA PRO A 586 -1.68 -8.08 33.11
C PRO A 586 -2.13 -9.52 32.85
N GLU A 587 -3.33 -9.70 32.31
CA GLU A 587 -3.89 -10.98 31.91
C GLU A 587 -3.11 -11.59 30.74
N ALA A 588 -2.86 -10.81 29.68
CA ALA A 588 -2.11 -11.24 28.51
C ALA A 588 -0.63 -11.55 28.84
N ALA A 589 -0.01 -10.81 29.77
CA ALA A 589 1.36 -11.08 30.23
C ALA A 589 1.53 -12.53 30.69
N ARG A 590 0.53 -13.05 31.43
CA ARG A 590 0.50 -14.45 31.83
C ARG A 590 0.00 -15.34 30.71
N ALA A 591 -1.13 -15.01 30.07
CA ALA A 591 -1.81 -15.88 29.12
C ALA A 591 -0.97 -16.15 27.86
N ASP A 592 -0.27 -15.15 27.35
CA ASP A 592 0.45 -15.25 26.08
C ASP A 592 1.95 -15.51 26.30
N TYR A 593 2.56 -14.87 27.29
CA TYR A 593 4.03 -14.93 27.50
C TYR A 593 4.48 -15.79 28.68
N GLY A 594 3.53 -16.33 29.46
CA GLY A 594 3.82 -17.12 30.66
C GLY A 594 4.51 -16.33 31.78
N VAL A 595 4.44 -14.99 31.77
CA VAL A 595 5.08 -14.13 32.78
C VAL A 595 4.15 -13.92 33.96
N VAL A 596 4.63 -14.22 35.16
CA VAL A 596 3.87 -14.03 36.40
C VAL A 596 4.28 -12.70 37.01
N LEU A 597 3.37 -11.72 36.97
CA LEU A 597 3.60 -10.37 37.47
C LEU A 597 3.56 -10.31 39.00
N THR A 598 4.31 -9.35 39.56
CA THR A 598 4.30 -8.98 40.98
C THR A 598 4.18 -7.46 41.12
N GLY A 599 3.82 -6.96 42.31
CA GLY A 599 3.60 -5.52 42.53
C GLY A 599 2.29 -5.03 41.91
N SER A 600 2.19 -3.72 41.65
CA SER A 600 1.04 -3.08 41.03
C SER A 600 1.46 -2.07 39.96
N LEU A 601 0.60 -1.84 38.97
CA LEU A 601 0.78 -0.72 38.03
C LEU A 601 0.51 0.63 38.70
N ASP A 602 -0.41 0.68 39.65
CA ASP A 602 -0.88 1.95 40.23
C ASP A 602 0.16 2.61 41.16
N ASP A 603 1.12 1.84 41.65
CA ASP A 603 2.18 2.30 42.56
C ASP A 603 3.58 2.24 41.94
N ASP A 604 3.69 2.03 40.63
CA ASP A 604 4.94 1.90 39.86
C ASP A 604 5.89 0.81 40.41
N THR A 605 5.36 -0.25 41.05
CA THR A 605 6.16 -1.36 41.58
C THR A 605 6.14 -2.62 40.73
N LEU A 606 5.51 -2.58 39.55
CA LEU A 606 5.31 -3.75 38.71
C LEU A 606 6.64 -4.44 38.36
N GLY A 607 6.70 -5.74 38.66
CA GLY A 607 7.81 -6.62 38.33
C GLY A 607 7.32 -8.00 37.88
N HIS A 608 8.22 -8.98 37.90
CA HIS A 608 7.86 -10.38 37.67
C HIS A 608 8.47 -11.27 38.76
N ASP A 609 7.85 -12.42 39.00
CA ASP A 609 8.42 -13.50 39.81
C ASP A 609 9.20 -14.46 38.89
N PRO A 610 10.55 -14.53 39.00
CA PRO A 610 11.36 -15.38 38.13
C PRO A 610 11.03 -16.88 38.29
N ALA A 611 10.76 -17.34 39.51
CA ALA A 611 10.52 -18.75 39.79
C ALA A 611 9.12 -19.17 39.31
N ALA A 612 8.11 -18.33 39.57
CA ALA A 612 6.76 -18.59 39.10
C ALA A 612 6.65 -18.48 37.57
N THR A 613 7.36 -17.53 36.95
CA THR A 613 7.46 -17.39 35.48
C THR A 613 8.11 -18.63 34.86
N ALA A 614 9.25 -19.09 35.40
CA ALA A 614 9.90 -20.31 34.92
C ALA A 614 8.99 -21.54 35.04
N ALA A 615 8.29 -21.68 36.18
CA ALA A 615 7.35 -22.78 36.39
C ALA A 615 6.12 -22.72 35.46
N GLU A 616 5.61 -21.52 35.18
CA GLU A 616 4.50 -21.31 34.23
C GLU A 616 4.94 -21.64 32.80
N ARG A 617 6.10 -21.15 32.34
CA ARG A 617 6.65 -21.47 31.02
C ARG A 617 6.95 -22.96 30.86
N ALA A 618 7.50 -23.62 31.88
CA ALA A 618 7.80 -25.06 31.83
C ALA A 618 6.55 -25.96 31.73
N ARG A 619 5.35 -25.44 32.04
CA ARG A 619 4.08 -26.17 31.86
C ARG A 619 3.50 -26.07 30.46
N ARG A 620 4.09 -25.24 29.61
CA ARG A 620 3.62 -24.98 28.24
C ARG A 620 4.57 -25.63 27.25
N ALA A 621 4.01 -26.15 26.16
CA ALA A 621 4.84 -26.65 25.06
C ALA A 621 5.45 -25.44 24.33
N PRO A 622 6.79 -25.40 24.14
CA PRO A 622 7.41 -24.43 23.26
C PRO A 622 7.04 -24.75 21.80
N TRP A 623 7.12 -23.76 20.92
CA TRP A 623 6.90 -23.97 19.49
C TRP A 623 7.95 -24.92 18.90
N SER A 624 7.50 -25.85 18.05
CA SER A 624 8.33 -26.82 17.34
C SER A 624 8.13 -26.66 15.82
N PRO A 625 9.19 -26.41 15.01
CA PRO A 625 9.06 -26.31 13.56
C PRO A 625 8.57 -27.61 12.89
N ASP A 626 8.75 -28.76 13.55
CA ASP A 626 8.37 -30.07 13.02
C ASP A 626 6.89 -30.40 13.28
N ASP A 627 6.32 -29.87 14.37
CA ASP A 627 4.98 -30.23 14.84
C ASP A 627 3.96 -29.11 14.62
N ASP A 628 4.40 -27.86 14.64
CA ASP A 628 3.56 -26.67 14.58
C ASP A 628 3.58 -25.97 13.21
N ALA A 629 2.56 -25.17 12.93
CA ALA A 629 2.55 -24.33 11.74
C ALA A 629 3.64 -23.25 11.85
N PHE A 630 4.29 -22.97 10.71
CA PHE A 630 5.26 -21.89 10.59
C PHE A 630 4.58 -20.52 10.55
N PHE A 631 3.34 -20.46 10.04
CA PHE A 631 2.48 -19.29 10.07
C PHE A 631 1.24 -19.52 10.93
N ASP A 632 0.96 -18.60 11.86
CA ASP A 632 -0.27 -18.59 12.66
C ASP A 632 -1.22 -17.55 12.07
N ARG A 633 -2.34 -18.00 11.49
CA ARG A 633 -3.35 -17.13 10.84
C ARG A 633 -4.43 -16.62 11.80
N GLY A 634 -4.37 -17.02 13.07
CA GLY A 634 -5.39 -16.72 14.06
C GLY A 634 -6.67 -17.53 13.90
N PRO A 635 -7.60 -17.40 14.85
CA PRO A 635 -8.79 -18.25 14.95
C PRO A 635 -9.80 -18.04 13.81
N GLY A 636 -9.79 -16.89 13.14
CA GLY A 636 -10.69 -16.59 12.03
C GLY A 636 -10.53 -17.51 10.83
N TYR A 637 -9.30 -17.97 10.57
CA TYR A 637 -9.02 -18.86 9.44
C TYR A 637 -9.82 -20.16 9.52
N ALA A 638 -9.86 -20.81 10.69
CA ALA A 638 -10.58 -22.06 10.88
C ALA A 638 -12.09 -21.92 10.62
N THR A 639 -12.65 -20.73 10.86
CA THR A 639 -14.08 -20.47 10.60
C THR A 639 -14.39 -20.53 9.11
N LEU A 640 -13.53 -19.96 8.26
CA LEU A 640 -13.70 -19.95 6.81
C LEU A 640 -13.14 -21.22 6.12
N ALA A 641 -12.22 -21.93 6.78
CA ALA A 641 -11.56 -23.13 6.27
C ALA A 641 -12.25 -24.45 6.69
N GLY A 642 -13.51 -24.41 7.14
CA GLY A 642 -14.25 -25.61 7.53
C GLY A 642 -13.68 -26.34 8.75
N GLY A 643 -13.06 -25.60 9.68
CA GLY A 643 -12.45 -26.10 10.90
C GLY A 643 -10.96 -26.45 10.80
N ALA A 644 -10.33 -26.31 9.63
CA ALA A 644 -8.90 -26.53 9.47
C ALA A 644 -8.09 -25.45 10.24
N PRO A 645 -7.13 -25.83 11.10
CA PRO A 645 -6.40 -24.87 11.93
C PRO A 645 -5.33 -24.07 11.17
N HIS A 646 -4.90 -24.54 10.00
CA HIS A 646 -3.90 -23.88 9.14
C HIS A 646 -4.07 -24.36 7.68
N ALA A 647 -3.51 -23.62 6.73
CA ALA A 647 -3.43 -24.03 5.34
C ALA A 647 -2.29 -25.04 5.14
N ASP A 648 -2.38 -25.89 4.11
CA ASP A 648 -1.31 -26.86 3.79
C ASP A 648 0.04 -26.16 3.53
N VAL A 649 -0.01 -24.94 3.00
CA VAL A 649 1.18 -24.12 2.76
C VAL A 649 1.70 -23.44 4.02
N ASP A 650 1.17 -23.68 5.22
CA ASP A 650 1.67 -23.02 6.43
C ASP A 650 2.81 -23.77 7.13
N ARG A 651 3.20 -24.93 6.61
CA ARG A 651 4.36 -25.71 7.09
C ARG A 651 5.58 -25.50 6.18
N LEU A 652 6.77 -25.74 6.74
CA LEU A 652 8.06 -25.59 6.04
C LEU A 652 8.30 -26.67 4.99
#